data_AF-A0A413GGV3-F1
#
_entry.id   AF-A0A413GGV3-F1
#
_cell.length_a   1.000
_cell.length_b   1.000
_cell.length_c   1.000
_cell.angle_alpha   90.00
_cell.angle_beta   90.00
_cell.angle_gamma   90.00
#
_symmetry.space_group_name_H-M   'P 1'
#
loop_
_entity.id
_entity.type
_entity.pdbx_description
1 polymer ?
#
loop_
_entity_poly.entity_id
_entity_poly.type
_entity_poly.pdbx_seq_one_letter_code
_entity_poly.pdbx_strand_id
1 'polypeptide(L)'
;MNKERVEHTNYHPYYQRNYVWDEEKATYFIESIFLGTEIPPLIFFVNDEEYEVIDGRQRYETITRFMAGKMNLRKSALRKLSSVKELAGKGYNNLTVDYQDLFLDTKIRVIEFGFLSSEHSCEEEEQVKREIFQRYNSGITPLNQQQIDKAIYYSDDIVTCFKEHFAEDKRTFDLVNDLFGFENPDIEKLMRKIRELLVLRNIPIKYYAISKQDIVSTFFEYLSNTVDSGVVYSSFIRIVNKVDEVVRALRKRNVQTNRLVSECLYWALSIIDLEYGDLKKMNNFVVEHLIDYIEDNIKNYQTVRSSFANEVNKRYETTAIFFERILDMDFNMYLCSSNQFKARKDKLNIITSPENLTFEDLRINKPEPTSFEIGDICRQMERQKFLLRPPYQRDEVIDKKKASAIIESLLLGIKLPPVFVFKHKDGLSEVVDGQQRLLSIIGFIGKPYKDENGKDCISKKDRFKLQLKHGILKEFDGKRFEDLNSLEQRKLMSTDLWVIEINEKINPEFDPIDLFVRLNNKPYPIKKDTFEMWNSFVSRNIIETIKLIYNKNSKWFYIRKNNSRMENENLVTTLAYFNYMEAKNGLDESGLWPAKTIDLYVNGGKISCRMKGKYEITKVLEGDDNNDINHQLFIRVANLLDFNFISNLSCICSMNSEELNSNLDYMIKGANGRRTLQNFYILWLILRGISKTVIEQNLLWASKEVSSIVGLMSDGTNLDEFKERIKVFRKKLVVYESSTPFVSIKQIADYKINEPKSQIYIDLVTDIDKPYVVYLDGLHKLENKNFVGIYKVRHGFI
;
A
#
# COMPACT_ATOMS: atom_id res chain seq x y z
N MET A 1 -4.46 7.57 28.76
CA MET A 1 -5.46 8.39 28.03
C MET A 1 -6.53 8.83 29.02
N ASN A 2 -6.85 10.13 29.08
CA ASN A 2 -7.96 10.61 29.92
C ASN A 2 -9.29 9.99 29.43
N LYS A 3 -10.07 9.37 30.32
CA LYS A 3 -11.34 8.69 30.00
C LYS A 3 -12.34 9.63 29.34
N GLU A 4 -12.49 10.83 29.90
CA GLU A 4 -13.39 11.87 29.39
C GLU A 4 -13.03 12.26 27.96
N ARG A 5 -11.73 12.47 27.68
CA ARG A 5 -11.26 12.75 26.32
C ARG A 5 -11.55 11.60 25.36
N VAL A 6 -11.40 10.35 25.80
CA VAL A 6 -11.68 9.16 24.96
C VAL A 6 -13.17 9.06 24.62
N GLU A 7 -14.05 9.39 25.57
CA GLU A 7 -15.49 9.38 25.38
C GLU A 7 -15.94 10.43 24.36
N HIS A 8 -15.34 11.62 24.38
CA HIS A 8 -15.60 12.71 23.44
C HIS A 8 -14.71 12.66 22.18
N THR A 9 -14.05 11.52 21.90
CA THR A 9 -13.22 11.37 20.70
C THR A 9 -13.88 10.48 19.65
N ASN A 10 -14.29 11.08 18.54
CA ASN A 10 -14.61 10.38 17.31
C ASN A 10 -13.33 10.02 16.54
N TYR A 11 -12.80 8.82 16.76
CA TYR A 11 -11.65 8.29 16.00
C TYR A 11 -12.04 7.58 14.69
N HIS A 12 -13.33 7.46 14.40
CA HIS A 12 -13.89 6.84 13.19
C HIS A 12 -14.86 7.79 12.45
N PRO A 13 -14.44 9.02 12.09
CA PRO A 13 -15.29 9.87 11.27
C PRO A 13 -15.56 9.24 9.90
N TYR A 14 -16.65 9.65 9.26
CA TYR A 14 -17.19 8.98 8.07
C TYR A 14 -16.21 8.91 6.88
N TYR A 15 -15.28 9.86 6.81
CA TYR A 15 -14.30 10.03 5.74
C TYR A 15 -13.00 9.23 5.96
N GLN A 16 -12.84 8.57 7.11
CA GLN A 16 -11.69 7.68 7.39
C GLN A 16 -11.86 6.29 6.79
N ARG A 17 -10.74 5.67 6.41
CA ARG A 17 -10.70 4.24 6.04
C ARG A 17 -10.77 3.33 7.28
N ASN A 18 -11.19 2.08 7.09
CA ASN A 18 -11.25 1.07 8.16
C ASN A 18 -9.86 0.76 8.78
N TYR A 19 -9.84 0.03 9.90
CA TYR A 19 -8.60 -0.48 10.50
C TYR A 19 -7.95 -1.54 9.60
N VAL A 20 -6.68 -1.34 9.22
CA VAL A 20 -5.97 -2.15 8.22
C VAL A 20 -4.64 -2.70 8.70
N TRP A 21 -4.16 -2.30 9.88
CA TRP A 21 -2.92 -2.85 10.43
C TRP A 21 -3.12 -4.32 10.79
N ASP A 22 -2.16 -5.15 10.43
CA ASP A 22 -2.10 -6.50 10.97
C ASP A 22 -1.51 -6.50 12.38
N GLU A 23 -1.57 -7.66 13.03
CA GLU A 23 -1.06 -7.85 14.38
C GLU A 23 0.46 -7.61 14.48
N GLU A 24 1.22 -7.79 13.39
CA GLU A 24 2.66 -7.54 13.38
C GLU A 24 2.97 -6.04 13.42
N LYS A 25 2.36 -5.25 12.52
CA LYS A 25 2.54 -3.79 12.53
C LYS A 25 2.01 -3.16 13.81
N ALA A 26 0.90 -3.66 14.33
CA ALA A 26 0.32 -3.18 15.57
C ALA A 26 1.22 -3.51 16.78
N THR A 27 1.77 -4.72 16.86
CA THR A 27 2.77 -5.08 17.89
C THR A 27 4.00 -4.17 17.81
N TYR A 28 4.54 -3.96 16.60
CA TYR A 28 5.70 -3.07 16.38
C TYR A 28 5.44 -1.62 16.82
N PHE A 29 4.20 -1.15 16.63
CA PHE A 29 3.79 0.16 17.11
C PHE A 29 3.70 0.21 18.65
N ILE A 30 3.12 -0.80 19.30
CA ILE A 30 3.08 -0.87 20.77
C ILE A 30 4.49 -1.00 21.36
N GLU A 31 5.40 -1.76 20.74
CA GLU A 31 6.82 -1.81 21.11
C GLU A 31 7.43 -0.41 21.12
N SER A 32 7.11 0.41 20.11
CA SER A 32 7.63 1.79 20.01
C SER A 32 7.15 2.67 21.18
N ILE A 33 5.95 2.41 21.72
CA ILE A 33 5.45 3.08 22.92
C ILE A 33 6.24 2.63 24.15
N PHE A 34 6.44 1.32 24.34
CA PHE A 34 7.23 0.81 25.48
C PHE A 34 8.67 1.33 25.49
N LEU A 35 9.33 1.37 24.32
CA LEU A 35 10.68 1.92 24.17
C LEU A 35 10.76 3.43 24.40
N GLY A 36 9.63 4.13 24.59
CA GLY A 36 9.63 5.59 24.68
C GLY A 36 10.10 6.26 23.37
N THR A 37 10.23 5.51 22.28
CA THR A 37 10.61 6.07 20.98
C THR A 37 9.54 7.01 20.46
N GLU A 38 9.98 7.95 19.63
CA GLU A 38 9.08 8.87 18.99
C GLU A 38 8.23 8.17 17.93
N ILE A 39 6.93 8.48 17.96
CA ILE A 39 5.97 8.04 16.96
C ILE A 39 5.41 9.28 16.27
N PRO A 40 4.93 9.17 15.01
CA PRO A 40 4.28 10.31 14.38
C PRO A 40 3.14 10.84 15.28
N PRO A 41 2.87 12.16 15.29
CA PRO A 41 1.85 12.74 16.17
C PRO A 41 0.42 12.39 15.73
N LEU A 42 -0.50 12.26 16.68
CA LEU A 42 -1.93 12.16 16.38
C LEU A 42 -2.46 13.55 16.01
N ILE A 43 -3.25 13.63 14.95
CA ILE A 43 -3.81 14.89 14.47
C ILE A 43 -5.29 14.92 14.76
N PHE A 44 -5.73 15.90 15.53
CA PHE A 44 -7.12 16.09 15.92
C PHE A 44 -7.68 17.38 15.33
N PHE A 45 -8.94 17.32 14.95
CA PHE A 45 -9.81 18.48 14.87
C PHE A 45 -10.57 18.61 16.17
N VAL A 46 -10.64 19.81 16.72
CA VAL A 46 -11.35 20.11 17.96
C VAL A 46 -12.46 21.10 17.61
N ASN A 47 -13.69 20.70 17.92
CA ASN A 47 -14.87 21.56 17.81
C ASN A 47 -15.55 21.59 19.18
N ASP A 48 -15.47 22.72 19.87
CA ASP A 48 -15.84 22.87 21.28
C ASP A 48 -15.15 21.81 22.18
N GLU A 49 -15.89 20.79 22.62
CA GLU A 49 -15.43 19.68 23.47
C GLU A 49 -15.32 18.34 22.73
N GLU A 50 -15.70 18.30 21.45
CA GLU A 50 -15.64 17.10 20.60
C GLU A 50 -14.32 17.03 19.83
N TYR A 51 -13.68 15.86 19.88
CA TYR A 51 -12.40 15.59 19.25
C TYR A 51 -12.58 14.64 18.08
N GLU A 52 -12.07 15.01 16.92
CA GLU A 52 -12.14 14.17 15.72
C GLU A 52 -10.74 13.81 15.22
N VAL A 53 -10.44 12.53 15.06
CA VAL A 53 -9.11 12.11 14.57
C VAL A 53 -9.02 12.30 13.05
N ILE A 54 -8.25 13.31 12.60
CA ILE A 54 -7.96 13.54 11.17
C ILE A 54 -6.84 12.62 10.68
N ASP A 55 -5.76 12.44 11.45
CA ASP A 55 -4.70 11.49 11.13
C ASP A 55 -4.24 10.74 12.37
N GLY A 56 -3.91 9.45 12.18
CA GLY A 56 -3.51 8.58 13.26
C GLY A 56 -4.60 7.66 13.80
N ARG A 57 -5.74 7.53 13.12
CA ARG A 57 -6.78 6.54 13.44
C ARG A 57 -6.20 5.15 13.76
N GLN A 58 -5.32 4.63 12.91
CA GLN A 58 -4.73 3.30 13.10
C GLN A 58 -3.90 3.20 14.39
N ARG A 59 -3.21 4.29 14.77
CA ARG A 59 -2.43 4.39 16.01
C ARG A 59 -3.35 4.45 17.22
N TYR A 60 -4.33 5.35 17.17
CA TYR A 60 -5.35 5.52 18.22
C TYR A 60 -6.09 4.21 18.50
N GLU A 61 -6.63 3.59 17.46
CA GLU A 61 -7.38 2.33 17.56
C GLU A 61 -6.49 1.16 18.04
N THR A 62 -5.20 1.14 17.69
CA THR A 62 -4.28 0.12 18.22
C THR A 62 -4.05 0.28 19.72
N ILE A 63 -3.90 1.51 20.23
CA ILE A 63 -3.76 1.78 21.67
C ILE A 63 -5.01 1.32 22.40
N THR A 64 -6.20 1.72 21.93
CA THR A 64 -7.46 1.36 22.58
C THR A 64 -7.72 -0.14 22.53
N ARG A 65 -7.41 -0.82 21.40
CA ARG A 65 -7.51 -2.29 21.28
C ARG A 65 -6.57 -3.00 22.24
N PHE A 66 -5.32 -2.55 22.37
CA PHE A 66 -4.36 -3.14 23.29
C PHE A 66 -4.81 -2.98 24.74
N MET A 67 -5.16 -1.76 25.16
CA MET A 67 -5.66 -1.46 26.51
C MET A 67 -6.93 -2.24 26.86
N ALA A 68 -7.82 -2.48 25.88
CA ALA A 68 -9.03 -3.27 26.07
C ALA A 68 -8.78 -4.79 26.08
N GLY A 69 -7.53 -5.26 25.97
CA GLY A 69 -7.19 -6.68 25.91
C GLY A 69 -7.63 -7.38 24.63
N LYS A 70 -7.91 -6.64 23.55
CA LYS A 70 -8.35 -7.17 22.24
C LYS A 70 -7.18 -7.55 21.31
N MET A 71 -5.96 -7.54 21.84
CA MET A 71 -4.71 -7.77 21.11
C MET A 71 -3.62 -8.26 22.08
N ASN A 72 -2.77 -9.16 21.60
CA ASN A 72 -1.56 -9.61 22.29
C ASN A 72 -0.31 -9.26 21.48
N LEU A 73 0.80 -8.96 22.16
CA LEU A 73 2.07 -8.66 21.52
C LEU A 73 2.69 -9.92 20.91
N ARG A 74 2.84 -9.98 19.58
CA ARG A 74 3.46 -11.14 18.93
C ARG A 74 4.97 -11.14 19.15
N LYS A 75 5.52 -12.21 19.71
CA LYS A 75 6.97 -12.38 19.90
C LYS A 75 7.78 -12.14 18.63
N SER A 76 7.29 -12.62 17.47
CA SER A 76 7.96 -12.46 16.17
C SER A 76 7.93 -11.03 15.62
N ALA A 77 7.09 -10.15 16.16
CA ALA A 77 6.93 -8.77 15.70
C ALA A 77 7.57 -7.75 16.65
N LEU A 78 7.98 -8.18 17.84
CA LEU A 78 8.88 -7.43 18.70
C LEU A 78 10.29 -7.57 18.10
N ARG A 79 10.93 -6.44 17.78
CA ARG A 79 12.27 -6.42 17.20
C ARG A 79 13.35 -6.26 18.26
N LYS A 80 13.13 -5.37 19.22
CA LYS A 80 14.07 -5.09 20.31
C LYS A 80 13.63 -5.73 21.62
N LEU A 81 12.31 -5.97 21.78
CA LEU A 81 11.74 -6.48 23.03
C LEU A 81 11.31 -7.95 22.95
N SER A 82 11.76 -8.71 21.94
CA SER A 82 11.41 -10.12 21.73
C SER A 82 11.86 -11.05 22.85
N SER A 83 12.92 -10.68 23.57
CA SER A 83 13.49 -11.42 24.70
C SER A 83 12.80 -11.11 26.04
N VAL A 84 12.06 -9.99 26.14
CA VAL A 84 11.36 -9.57 27.36
C VAL A 84 10.11 -10.42 27.56
N LYS A 85 10.21 -11.43 28.42
CA LYS A 85 9.15 -12.44 28.66
C LYS A 85 7.87 -11.83 29.23
N GLU A 86 8.00 -10.70 29.91
CA GLU A 86 6.93 -9.93 30.53
C GLU A 86 6.06 -9.21 29.50
N LEU A 87 6.60 -8.97 28.29
CA LEU A 87 5.88 -8.33 27.17
C LEU A 87 5.52 -9.35 26.08
N ALA A 88 6.43 -10.27 25.74
CA ALA A 88 6.27 -11.19 24.63
C ALA A 88 5.06 -12.13 24.81
N GLY A 89 4.11 -12.08 23.87
CA GLY A 89 2.90 -12.90 23.87
C GLY A 89 1.79 -12.39 24.79
N LYS A 90 1.99 -11.28 25.51
CA LYS A 90 1.04 -10.76 26.50
C LYS A 90 0.10 -9.71 25.89
N GLY A 91 -1.13 -9.65 26.38
CA GLY A 91 -2.04 -8.52 26.21
C GLY A 91 -1.97 -7.59 27.42
N TYR A 92 -2.51 -6.39 27.33
CA TYR A 92 -2.40 -5.36 28.39
C TYR A 92 -2.77 -5.87 29.80
N ASN A 93 -3.88 -6.60 29.91
CA ASN A 93 -4.37 -7.14 31.20
C ASN A 93 -3.46 -8.23 31.80
N ASN A 94 -2.55 -8.79 31.01
CA ASN A 94 -1.62 -9.85 31.42
C ASN A 94 -0.19 -9.32 31.66
N LEU A 95 0.02 -8.00 31.58
CA LEU A 95 1.27 -7.34 31.93
C LEU A 95 1.39 -7.20 33.46
N THR A 96 2.61 -7.00 33.96
CA THR A 96 2.82 -6.56 35.34
C THR A 96 2.32 -5.13 35.52
N VAL A 97 2.03 -4.74 36.76
CA VAL A 97 1.57 -3.38 37.10
C VAL A 97 2.57 -2.33 36.60
N ASP A 98 3.87 -2.58 36.80
CA ASP A 98 4.93 -1.67 36.34
C ASP A 98 4.87 -1.40 34.83
N TYR A 99 4.66 -2.42 34.00
CA TYR A 99 4.54 -2.24 32.54
C TYR A 99 3.22 -1.59 32.14
N GLN A 100 2.13 -1.80 32.89
CA GLN A 100 0.86 -1.12 32.66
C GLN A 100 1.01 0.38 32.93
N ASP A 101 1.56 0.74 34.09
CA ASP A 101 1.80 2.12 34.50
C ASP A 101 2.76 2.80 33.52
N LEU A 102 3.85 2.12 33.15
CA LEU A 102 4.80 2.61 32.15
C LEU A 102 4.14 2.93 30.80
N PHE A 103 3.24 2.05 30.35
CA PHE A 103 2.50 2.26 29.10
C PHE A 103 1.57 3.46 29.21
N LEU A 104 0.87 3.63 30.34
CA LEU A 104 -0.03 4.75 30.60
C LEU A 104 0.69 6.10 30.74
N ASP A 105 1.87 6.08 31.35
CA ASP A 105 2.70 7.26 31.61
C ASP A 105 3.47 7.74 30.37
N THR A 106 3.58 6.87 29.35
CA THR A 106 4.28 7.24 28.12
C THR A 106 3.49 8.30 27.34
N LYS A 107 4.09 9.49 27.24
CA LYS A 107 3.50 10.63 26.50
C LYS A 107 3.37 10.33 25.00
N ILE A 108 2.25 10.78 24.40
CA ILE A 108 2.02 10.75 22.96
C ILE A 108 1.78 12.18 22.48
N ARG A 109 2.45 12.58 21.40
CA ARG A 109 2.32 13.92 20.82
C ARG A 109 1.02 14.05 20.05
N VAL A 110 0.36 15.18 20.25
CA VAL A 110 -0.91 15.53 19.62
C VAL A 110 -0.77 16.90 18.97
N ILE A 111 -1.32 17.06 17.77
CA ILE A 111 -1.53 18.35 17.10
C ILE A 111 -3.03 18.56 16.99
N GLU A 112 -3.52 19.63 17.59
CA GLU A 112 -4.93 20.02 17.56
C GLU A 112 -5.12 21.19 16.60
N PHE A 113 -6.11 21.04 15.72
CA PHE A 113 -6.62 22.09 14.86
C PHE A 113 -8.04 22.41 15.31
N GLY A 114 -8.42 23.67 15.27
CA GLY A 114 -9.78 24.11 15.56
C GLY A 114 -9.99 25.51 15.00
N PHE A 115 -11.24 25.92 14.86
CA PHE A 115 -11.54 27.30 14.52
C PHE A 115 -11.41 28.19 15.74
N LEU A 116 -10.93 29.41 15.53
CA LEU A 116 -10.85 30.44 16.58
C LEU A 116 -12.23 31.06 16.88
N SER A 117 -13.16 30.97 15.94
CA SER A 117 -14.53 31.50 16.04
C SER A 117 -15.56 30.40 15.85
N SER A 118 -16.67 30.47 16.59
CA SER A 118 -17.83 29.59 16.44
C SER A 118 -18.69 29.92 15.21
N GLU A 119 -18.42 31.04 14.53
CA GLU A 119 -19.07 31.45 13.27
C GLU A 119 -18.37 30.80 12.06
N HIS A 120 -18.64 29.53 11.81
CA HIS A 120 -18.23 28.83 10.59
C HIS A 120 -19.33 27.89 10.12
N SER A 121 -19.46 27.73 8.81
CA SER A 121 -20.41 26.76 8.24
C SER A 121 -19.87 25.34 8.35
N CYS A 122 -20.78 24.36 8.39
CA CYS A 122 -20.42 22.93 8.35
C CYS A 122 -19.63 22.58 7.07
N GLU A 123 -19.85 23.28 5.96
CA GLU A 123 -19.12 23.07 4.71
C GLU A 123 -17.66 23.53 4.81
N GLU A 124 -17.41 24.68 5.43
CA GLU A 124 -16.05 25.19 5.65
C GLU A 124 -15.25 24.30 6.61
N GLU A 125 -15.89 23.81 7.68
CA GLU A 125 -15.28 22.86 8.61
C GLU A 125 -14.85 21.58 7.89
N GLU A 126 -15.76 20.98 7.12
CA GLU A 126 -15.47 19.79 6.34
C GLU A 126 -14.37 20.03 5.32
N GLN A 127 -14.35 21.18 4.64
CA GLN A 127 -13.29 21.53 3.70
C GLN A 127 -11.92 21.60 4.39
N VAL A 128 -11.82 22.23 5.56
CA VAL A 128 -10.57 22.31 6.33
C VAL A 128 -10.11 20.92 6.80
N LYS A 129 -11.03 20.09 7.31
CA LYS A 129 -10.72 18.70 7.72
C LYS A 129 -10.15 17.89 6.55
N ARG A 130 -10.77 17.98 5.37
CA ARG A 130 -10.32 17.31 4.13
C ARG A 130 -8.93 17.76 3.72
N GLU A 131 -8.68 19.07 3.74
CA GLU A 131 -7.37 19.64 3.41
C GLU A 131 -6.27 19.16 4.35
N ILE A 132 -6.51 19.18 5.67
CA ILE A 132 -5.55 18.66 6.66
C ILE A 132 -5.30 17.16 6.39
N PHE A 133 -6.36 16.37 6.20
CA PHE A 133 -6.24 14.93 5.91
C PHE A 133 -5.36 14.68 4.69
N GLN A 134 -5.65 15.37 3.57
CA GLN A 134 -4.93 15.22 2.32
C GLN A 134 -3.46 15.60 2.47
N ARG A 135 -3.14 16.71 3.14
CA ARG A 135 -1.75 17.17 3.33
C ARG A 135 -0.92 16.15 4.10
N TYR A 136 -1.47 15.61 5.19
CA TYR A 136 -0.77 14.62 6.03
C TYR A 136 -0.64 13.24 5.35
N ASN A 137 -1.64 12.79 4.61
CA ASN A 137 -1.63 11.47 3.95
C ASN A 137 -0.93 11.46 2.58
N SER A 138 -0.95 12.57 1.84
CA SER A 138 -0.36 12.65 0.49
C SER A 138 1.07 13.19 0.47
N GLY A 139 1.45 13.99 1.48
CA GLY A 139 2.75 14.65 1.60
C GLY A 139 3.91 13.71 1.94
N ILE A 140 3.64 12.58 2.59
CA ILE A 140 4.68 11.63 3.00
C ILE A 140 4.76 10.48 1.99
N THR A 141 5.92 10.35 1.33
CA THR A 141 6.19 9.19 0.46
C THR A 141 6.77 8.06 1.33
N PRO A 142 6.14 6.88 1.42
CA PRO A 142 6.68 5.78 2.24
C PRO A 142 8.02 5.29 1.69
N LEU A 143 8.87 4.71 2.54
CA LEU A 143 10.06 4.01 2.07
C LEU A 143 9.64 2.73 1.35
N ASN A 144 10.30 2.42 0.24
CA ASN A 144 10.20 1.09 -0.36
C ASN A 144 11.14 0.12 0.38
N GLN A 145 11.00 -1.19 0.15
CA GLN A 145 11.83 -2.19 0.83
C GLN A 145 13.33 -1.98 0.60
N GLN A 146 13.76 -1.57 -0.61
CA GLN A 146 15.18 -1.34 -0.90
C GLN A 146 15.76 -0.20 -0.07
N GLN A 147 14.98 0.86 0.13
CA GLN A 147 15.37 2.01 0.95
C GLN A 147 15.41 1.65 2.44
N ILE A 148 14.50 0.80 2.90
CA ILE A 148 14.53 0.26 4.27
C ILE A 148 15.78 -0.60 4.45
N ASP A 149 16.02 -1.53 3.53
CA ASP A 149 17.19 -2.40 3.55
C ASP A 149 18.50 -1.61 3.51
N LYS A 150 18.61 -0.60 2.64
CA LYS A 150 19.79 0.27 2.56
C LYS A 150 20.07 0.93 3.91
N ALA A 151 19.03 1.37 4.61
CA ALA A 151 19.17 2.01 5.91
C ALA A 151 19.59 1.01 7.00
N ILE A 152 18.85 -0.10 7.13
CA ILE A 152 19.12 -1.14 8.16
C ILE A 152 20.54 -1.69 8.02
N TYR A 153 20.99 -1.97 6.81
CA TYR A 153 22.31 -2.57 6.55
C TYR A 153 23.36 -1.53 6.15
N TYR A 154 23.16 -0.26 6.51
CA TYR A 154 24.10 0.81 6.15
C TYR A 154 25.47 0.58 6.79
N SER A 155 25.49 0.23 8.09
CA SER A 155 26.71 0.01 8.89
C SER A 155 27.08 -1.47 9.04
N ASP A 156 26.54 -2.35 8.18
CA ASP A 156 26.80 -3.78 8.26
C ASP A 156 28.14 -4.13 7.59
N ASP A 157 29.01 -4.86 8.30
CA ASP A 157 30.37 -5.15 7.86
C ASP A 157 30.40 -6.01 6.59
N ILE A 158 29.50 -6.99 6.47
CA ILE A 158 29.38 -7.82 5.26
C ILE A 158 28.94 -6.96 4.08
N VAL A 159 27.91 -6.14 4.24
CA VAL A 159 27.41 -5.29 3.15
C VAL A 159 28.46 -4.27 2.71
N THR A 160 29.18 -3.66 3.67
CA THR A 160 30.26 -2.70 3.40
C THR A 160 31.39 -3.37 2.63
N CYS A 161 31.88 -4.51 3.11
CA CYS A 161 32.92 -5.31 2.47
C CYS A 161 32.58 -5.66 1.02
N PHE A 162 31.36 -6.14 0.75
CA PHE A 162 30.93 -6.45 -0.62
C PHE A 162 30.89 -5.20 -1.52
N LYS A 163 30.39 -4.07 -1.02
CA LYS A 163 30.31 -2.83 -1.78
C LYS A 163 31.69 -2.27 -2.13
N GLU A 164 32.63 -2.31 -1.20
CA GLU A 164 34.01 -1.89 -1.41
C GLU A 164 34.70 -2.76 -2.48
N HIS A 165 34.63 -4.09 -2.34
CA HIS A 165 35.21 -5.00 -3.34
C HIS A 165 34.59 -4.84 -4.73
N PHE A 166 33.28 -4.59 -4.83
CA PHE A 166 32.62 -4.32 -6.12
C PHE A 166 33.00 -2.96 -6.71
N ALA A 167 33.34 -1.97 -5.88
CA ALA A 167 33.85 -0.69 -6.35
C ALA A 167 35.29 -0.81 -6.89
N GLU A 168 36.11 -1.66 -6.27
CA GLU A 168 37.50 -1.91 -6.65
C GLU A 168 37.63 -2.85 -7.87
N ASP A 169 36.89 -3.96 -7.89
CA ASP A 169 36.89 -4.94 -8.97
C ASP A 169 35.55 -4.98 -9.72
N LYS A 170 35.48 -4.14 -10.74
CA LYS A 170 34.33 -4.07 -11.65
C LYS A 170 34.07 -5.39 -12.38
N ARG A 171 35.08 -6.23 -12.64
CA ARG A 171 34.88 -7.51 -13.34
C ARG A 171 34.10 -8.49 -12.48
N THR A 172 34.42 -8.54 -11.19
CA THR A 172 33.68 -9.35 -10.22
C THR A 172 32.25 -8.83 -10.06
N PHE A 173 32.05 -7.51 -9.99
CA PHE A 173 30.70 -6.93 -9.99
C PHE A 173 29.90 -7.33 -11.24
N ASP A 174 30.48 -7.18 -12.44
CA ASP A 174 29.83 -7.51 -13.70
C ASP A 174 29.48 -9.01 -13.78
N LEU A 175 30.35 -9.88 -13.29
CA LEU A 175 30.10 -11.33 -13.18
C LEU A 175 28.91 -11.64 -12.27
N VAL A 176 28.91 -11.10 -11.05
CA VAL A 176 27.82 -11.33 -10.07
C VAL A 176 26.51 -10.75 -10.60
N ASN A 177 26.56 -9.60 -11.27
CA ASN A 177 25.40 -8.98 -11.89
C ASN A 177 24.89 -9.74 -13.12
N ASP A 178 25.75 -10.36 -13.93
CA ASP A 178 25.33 -11.22 -15.05
C ASP A 178 24.59 -12.48 -14.55
N LEU A 179 25.06 -13.05 -13.44
CA LEU A 179 24.47 -14.27 -12.87
C LEU A 179 23.20 -13.99 -12.06
N PHE A 180 23.19 -12.94 -11.24
CA PHE A 180 22.17 -12.69 -10.23
C PHE A 180 21.44 -11.35 -10.36
N GLY A 181 21.90 -10.49 -11.27
CA GLY A 181 21.33 -9.17 -11.51
C GLY A 181 19.92 -9.22 -12.10
N PHE A 182 19.28 -8.06 -12.08
CA PHE A 182 18.01 -7.83 -12.74
C PHE A 182 18.25 -7.05 -14.04
N GLU A 183 17.26 -7.00 -14.93
CA GLU A 183 17.35 -6.28 -16.23
C GLU A 183 17.88 -4.84 -16.10
N ASN A 184 17.56 -4.17 -14.99
CA ASN A 184 18.12 -2.86 -14.63
C ASN A 184 19.09 -3.01 -13.46
N PRO A 185 20.42 -2.98 -13.71
CA PRO A 185 21.44 -3.18 -12.69
C PRO A 185 21.38 -2.05 -11.66
N ASP A 186 21.34 -2.45 -10.40
CA ASP A 186 21.23 -1.57 -9.25
C ASP A 186 21.90 -2.32 -8.08
N ILE A 187 22.96 -1.74 -7.53
CA ILE A 187 23.76 -2.38 -6.49
C ILE A 187 22.91 -2.72 -5.27
N GLU A 188 21.91 -1.92 -4.92
CA GLU A 188 21.05 -2.19 -3.75
C GLU A 188 20.10 -3.37 -4.02
N LYS A 189 19.64 -3.53 -5.27
CA LYS A 189 18.88 -4.72 -5.68
C LYS A 189 19.74 -5.97 -5.63
N LEU A 190 20.99 -5.86 -6.08
CA LEU A 190 21.94 -6.97 -6.09
C LEU A 190 22.32 -7.35 -4.67
N MET A 191 22.63 -6.38 -3.80
CA MET A 191 22.97 -6.63 -2.40
C MET A 191 21.84 -7.32 -1.65
N ARG A 192 20.58 -6.92 -1.86
CA ARG A 192 19.44 -7.67 -1.32
C ARG A 192 19.44 -9.12 -1.78
N LYS A 193 19.77 -9.37 -3.05
CA LYS A 193 19.83 -10.72 -3.59
C LYS A 193 21.00 -11.52 -3.01
N ILE A 194 22.15 -10.89 -2.83
CA ILE A 194 23.32 -11.51 -2.18
C ILE A 194 22.97 -11.91 -0.74
N ARG A 195 22.34 -11.02 0.04
CA ARG A 195 21.87 -11.35 1.41
C ARG A 195 20.96 -12.58 1.42
N GLU A 196 20.01 -12.67 0.49
CA GLU A 196 19.18 -13.87 0.34
C GLU A 196 20.02 -15.12 0.07
N LEU A 197 20.96 -15.06 -0.88
CA LEU A 197 21.79 -16.20 -1.28
C LEU A 197 22.70 -16.69 -0.16
N LEU A 198 23.32 -15.77 0.59
CA LEU A 198 24.23 -16.09 1.70
C LEU A 198 23.60 -16.97 2.77
N VAL A 199 22.31 -16.77 3.02
CA VAL A 199 21.59 -17.47 4.10
C VAL A 199 20.70 -18.60 3.61
N LEU A 200 20.42 -18.68 2.30
CA LEU A 200 19.42 -19.60 1.75
C LEU A 200 19.71 -21.07 2.06
N ARG A 201 20.99 -21.47 2.14
CA ARG A 201 21.38 -22.84 2.55
C ARG A 201 20.93 -23.21 3.96
N ASN A 202 20.64 -22.25 4.82
CA ASN A 202 20.19 -22.50 6.19
C ASN A 202 18.66 -22.51 6.34
N ILE A 203 17.90 -22.28 5.26
CA ILE A 203 16.46 -22.05 5.30
C ILE A 203 15.75 -23.04 4.36
N PRO A 204 14.84 -23.89 4.87
CA PRO A 204 14.08 -24.80 4.04
C PRO A 204 13.28 -24.07 2.95
N ILE A 205 13.37 -24.53 1.69
CA ILE A 205 12.78 -23.83 0.55
C ILE A 205 11.26 -23.67 0.69
N LYS A 206 10.55 -24.69 1.19
CA LYS A 206 9.09 -24.60 1.42
C LYS A 206 8.72 -23.49 2.41
N TYR A 207 9.59 -23.19 3.37
CA TYR A 207 9.41 -22.08 4.31
C TYR A 207 9.77 -20.75 3.66
N TYR A 208 10.92 -20.69 2.98
CA TYR A 208 11.39 -19.52 2.24
C TYR A 208 10.38 -19.02 1.18
N ALA A 209 9.67 -19.95 0.53
CA ALA A 209 8.64 -19.65 -0.47
C ALA A 209 7.43 -18.88 0.09
N ILE A 210 7.22 -18.91 1.41
CA ILE A 210 6.06 -18.30 2.09
C ILE A 210 6.48 -17.06 2.91
N SER A 211 7.55 -17.16 3.70
CA SER A 211 7.97 -16.12 4.66
C SER A 211 9.40 -15.69 4.36
N LYS A 212 9.61 -15.06 3.21
CA LYS A 212 10.94 -14.75 2.67
C LYS A 212 11.71 -13.66 3.43
N GLN A 213 11.07 -12.54 3.75
CA GLN A 213 11.80 -11.35 4.20
C GLN A 213 12.29 -11.45 5.65
N ASP A 214 11.41 -11.80 6.57
CA ASP A 214 11.75 -11.82 8.00
C ASP A 214 12.80 -12.89 8.30
N ILE A 215 12.64 -14.09 7.71
CA ILE A 215 13.59 -15.19 7.93
C ILE A 215 14.98 -14.89 7.37
N VAL A 216 15.05 -14.25 6.19
CA VAL A 216 16.34 -13.87 5.60
C VAL A 216 17.04 -12.84 6.49
N SER A 217 16.28 -11.87 7.01
CA SER A 217 16.82 -10.82 7.89
C SER A 217 17.43 -11.42 9.16
N THR A 218 16.70 -12.30 9.87
CA THR A 218 17.19 -12.97 11.09
C THR A 218 18.45 -13.80 10.85
N PHE A 219 18.48 -14.62 9.79
CA PHE A 219 19.64 -15.45 9.51
C PHE A 219 20.84 -14.63 9.01
N PHE A 220 20.59 -13.52 8.32
CA PHE A 220 21.65 -12.64 7.82
C PHE A 220 22.29 -11.86 8.96
N GLU A 221 21.48 -11.34 9.89
CA GLU A 221 21.96 -10.69 11.11
C GLU A 221 22.82 -11.64 11.95
N TYR A 222 22.38 -12.88 12.14
CA TYR A 222 23.22 -13.90 12.79
C TYR A 222 24.53 -14.14 12.05
N LEU A 223 24.51 -14.26 10.72
CA LEU A 223 25.72 -14.45 9.92
C LEU A 223 26.69 -13.26 10.09
N SER A 224 26.16 -12.04 10.03
CA SER A 224 26.94 -10.79 10.18
C SER A 224 27.61 -10.70 11.55
N ASN A 225 26.90 -11.11 12.61
CA ASN A 225 27.44 -11.06 13.97
C ASN A 225 28.40 -12.21 14.32
N THR A 226 28.48 -13.27 13.51
CA THR A 226 29.22 -14.50 13.88
C THR A 226 30.37 -14.84 12.95
N VAL A 227 30.40 -14.31 11.72
CA VAL A 227 31.41 -14.65 10.72
C VAL A 227 32.04 -13.39 10.15
N ASP A 228 33.37 -13.40 10.08
CA ASP A 228 34.15 -12.32 9.47
C ASP A 228 33.73 -12.04 8.01
N SER A 229 33.60 -10.76 7.66
CA SER A 229 33.09 -10.32 6.36
C SER A 229 33.97 -10.76 5.19
N GLY A 230 35.29 -10.80 5.36
CA GLY A 230 36.24 -11.26 4.35
C GLY A 230 36.12 -12.77 4.07
N VAL A 231 35.87 -13.57 5.10
CA VAL A 231 35.60 -15.01 4.95
C VAL A 231 34.29 -15.25 4.19
N VAL A 232 33.24 -14.50 4.54
CA VAL A 232 31.94 -14.59 3.85
C VAL A 232 32.08 -14.21 2.37
N TYR A 233 32.77 -13.11 2.07
CA TYR A 233 33.02 -12.67 0.69
C TYR A 233 33.81 -13.71 -0.11
N SER A 234 34.90 -14.23 0.44
CA SER A 234 35.75 -15.22 -0.23
C SER A 234 35.01 -16.53 -0.53
N SER A 235 34.22 -17.02 0.43
CA SER A 235 33.37 -18.21 0.24
C SER A 235 32.30 -17.97 -0.82
N PHE A 236 31.64 -16.80 -0.79
CA PHE A 236 30.65 -16.41 -1.80
C PHE A 236 31.25 -16.42 -3.20
N ILE A 237 32.37 -15.73 -3.42
CA ILE A 237 33.02 -15.62 -4.74
C ILE A 237 33.50 -17.00 -5.24
N ARG A 238 34.01 -17.87 -4.36
CA ARG A 238 34.37 -19.25 -4.72
C ARG A 238 33.20 -20.01 -5.33
N ILE A 239 32.02 -19.94 -4.70
CA ILE A 239 30.81 -20.60 -5.20
C ILE A 239 30.32 -19.93 -6.48
N VAL A 240 30.33 -18.60 -6.55
CA VAL A 240 29.94 -17.84 -7.75
C VAL A 240 30.78 -18.23 -8.97
N ASN A 241 32.09 -18.38 -8.82
CA ASN A 241 32.97 -18.81 -9.92
C ASN A 241 32.60 -20.21 -10.43
N LYS A 242 32.16 -21.12 -9.55
CA LYS A 242 31.70 -22.44 -9.98
C LYS A 242 30.33 -22.39 -10.66
N VAL A 243 29.43 -21.52 -10.20
CA VAL A 243 28.15 -21.25 -10.89
C VAL A 243 28.41 -20.71 -12.29
N ASP A 244 29.33 -19.76 -12.43
CA ASP A 244 29.73 -19.18 -13.71
C ASP A 244 30.28 -20.24 -14.68
N GLU A 245 31.11 -21.16 -14.19
CA GLU A 245 31.63 -22.28 -14.99
C GLU A 245 30.49 -23.09 -15.63
N VAL A 246 29.49 -23.48 -14.83
CA VAL A 246 28.31 -24.24 -15.28
C VAL A 246 27.43 -23.41 -16.23
N VAL A 247 27.18 -22.14 -15.90
CA VAL A 247 26.33 -21.26 -16.72
C VAL A 247 26.98 -20.95 -18.07
N ARG A 248 28.31 -20.75 -18.13
CA ARG A 248 29.03 -20.60 -19.40
C ARG A 248 28.96 -21.86 -20.24
N ALA A 249 29.04 -23.04 -19.64
CA ALA A 249 28.91 -24.31 -20.34
C ALA A 249 27.50 -24.51 -20.92
N LEU A 250 26.45 -24.17 -20.17
CA LEU A 250 25.06 -24.13 -20.66
C LEU A 250 24.91 -23.17 -21.86
N ARG A 251 25.46 -21.95 -21.76
CA ARG A 251 25.42 -20.95 -22.83
C ARG A 251 26.13 -21.43 -24.10
N LYS A 252 27.26 -22.15 -23.98
CA LYS A 252 27.97 -22.74 -25.12
C LYS A 252 27.12 -23.77 -25.88
N ARG A 253 26.18 -24.43 -25.20
CA ARG A 253 25.20 -25.35 -25.81
C ARG A 253 23.91 -24.67 -26.27
N ASN A 254 23.89 -23.33 -26.34
CA ASN A 254 22.71 -22.52 -26.69
C ASN A 254 21.50 -22.71 -25.76
N VAL A 255 21.70 -23.17 -24.53
CA VAL A 255 20.63 -23.24 -23.53
C VAL A 255 20.35 -21.84 -23.00
N GLN A 256 19.09 -21.39 -23.08
CA GLN A 256 18.70 -20.06 -22.61
C GLN A 256 18.73 -19.99 -21.07
N THR A 257 19.87 -19.56 -20.53
CA THR A 257 20.04 -19.37 -19.08
C THR A 257 19.43 -18.06 -18.61
N ASN A 258 18.86 -18.08 -17.42
CA ASN A 258 18.44 -16.87 -16.71
C ASN A 258 18.88 -16.95 -15.25
N ARG A 259 18.71 -15.84 -14.53
CA ARG A 259 19.09 -15.74 -13.11
C ARG A 259 18.60 -16.89 -12.23
N LEU A 260 17.39 -17.41 -12.44
CA LEU A 260 16.80 -18.43 -11.58
C LEU A 260 17.58 -19.75 -11.64
N VAL A 261 18.23 -20.04 -12.78
CA VAL A 261 19.18 -21.15 -12.90
C VAL A 261 20.38 -20.89 -11.99
N SER A 262 21.00 -19.71 -12.10
CA SER A 262 22.14 -19.31 -11.25
C SER A 262 21.80 -19.36 -9.76
N GLU A 263 20.61 -18.89 -9.36
CA GLU A 263 20.13 -18.93 -7.97
C GLU A 263 20.06 -20.35 -7.41
N CYS A 264 19.47 -21.28 -8.17
CA CYS A 264 19.32 -22.67 -7.75
C CYS A 264 20.67 -23.41 -7.75
N LEU A 265 21.53 -23.13 -8.73
CA LEU A 265 22.90 -23.64 -8.75
C LEU A 265 23.69 -23.14 -7.53
N TYR A 266 23.66 -21.84 -7.24
CA TYR A 266 24.34 -21.27 -6.08
C TYR A 266 23.85 -21.95 -4.79
N TRP A 267 22.53 -22.08 -4.62
CA TRP A 267 21.94 -22.75 -3.45
C TRP A 267 22.46 -24.18 -3.28
N ALA A 268 22.38 -25.01 -4.31
CA ALA A 268 22.81 -26.40 -4.23
C ALA A 268 24.33 -26.52 -3.99
N LEU A 269 25.14 -25.72 -4.71
CA LEU A 269 26.59 -25.70 -4.54
C LEU A 269 27.00 -25.21 -3.14
N SER A 270 26.26 -24.26 -2.57
CA SER A 270 26.51 -23.78 -1.20
C SER A 270 26.20 -24.82 -0.12
N ILE A 271 25.30 -25.77 -0.40
CA ILE A 271 25.04 -26.93 0.48
C ILE A 271 26.17 -27.95 0.32
N ILE A 272 26.58 -28.24 -0.92
CA ILE A 272 27.70 -29.17 -1.19
C ILE A 272 28.99 -28.68 -0.52
N ASP A 273 29.31 -27.39 -0.65
CA ASP A 273 30.48 -26.77 -0.02
C ASP A 273 30.42 -26.85 1.51
N LEU A 274 29.21 -26.76 2.11
CA LEU A 274 29.00 -26.89 3.55
C LEU A 274 29.19 -28.32 4.05
N GLU A 275 28.63 -29.31 3.37
CA GLU A 275 28.64 -30.72 3.80
C GLU A 275 29.99 -31.42 3.54
N TYR A 276 30.71 -31.03 2.48
CA TYR A 276 31.96 -31.68 2.08
C TYR A 276 33.21 -30.81 2.29
N GLY A 277 33.06 -29.53 2.60
CA GLY A 277 34.16 -28.61 2.83
C GLY A 277 34.89 -28.14 1.56
N ASP A 278 34.55 -28.67 0.38
CA ASP A 278 34.98 -28.15 -0.92
C ASP A 278 34.03 -28.54 -2.08
N LEU A 279 34.27 -27.91 -3.23
CA LEU A 279 33.52 -28.16 -4.47
C LEU A 279 34.16 -29.25 -5.34
N LYS A 280 35.09 -30.09 -4.84
CA LYS A 280 35.79 -31.10 -5.68
C LYS A 280 34.88 -32.19 -6.21
N LYS A 281 33.76 -32.47 -5.54
CA LYS A 281 32.71 -33.37 -6.06
C LYS A 281 32.09 -32.85 -7.36
N MET A 282 32.18 -31.55 -7.64
CA MET A 282 31.80 -30.95 -8.92
C MET A 282 32.90 -31.11 -9.98
N ASN A 283 33.25 -32.35 -10.27
CA ASN A 283 34.15 -32.70 -11.37
C ASN A 283 33.46 -32.51 -12.73
N ASN A 284 34.23 -32.61 -13.82
CA ASN A 284 33.71 -32.42 -15.18
C ASN A 284 32.57 -33.40 -15.51
N PHE A 285 32.61 -34.63 -14.99
CA PHE A 285 31.54 -35.61 -15.22
C PHE A 285 30.20 -35.14 -14.64
N VAL A 286 30.19 -34.64 -13.40
CA VAL A 286 28.99 -34.12 -12.75
C VAL A 286 28.49 -32.86 -13.47
N VAL A 287 29.39 -31.98 -13.88
CA VAL A 287 29.04 -30.75 -14.61
C VAL A 287 28.36 -31.07 -15.95
N GLU A 288 28.88 -32.00 -16.75
CA GLU A 288 28.26 -32.39 -18.02
C GLU A 288 26.84 -32.95 -17.83
N HIS A 289 26.65 -33.86 -16.87
CA HIS A 289 25.32 -34.42 -16.57
C HIS A 289 24.34 -33.36 -16.02
N LEU A 290 24.85 -32.38 -15.27
CA LEU A 290 24.05 -31.27 -14.76
C LEU A 290 23.54 -30.38 -15.89
N ILE A 291 24.39 -30.14 -16.90
CA ILE A 291 24.01 -29.36 -18.08
C ILE A 291 22.88 -30.06 -18.84
N ASP A 292 23.03 -31.36 -19.14
CA ASP A 292 21.98 -32.15 -19.80
C ASP A 292 20.66 -32.09 -19.02
N TYR A 293 20.72 -32.28 -17.71
CA TYR A 293 19.53 -32.27 -16.87
C TYR A 293 18.83 -30.90 -16.81
N ILE A 294 19.60 -29.80 -16.76
CA ILE A 294 19.04 -28.45 -16.78
C ILE A 294 18.41 -28.15 -18.14
N GLU A 295 19.04 -28.57 -19.24
CA GLU A 295 18.51 -28.42 -20.60
C GLU A 295 17.13 -29.10 -20.72
N ASP A 296 17.01 -30.35 -20.27
CA ASP A 296 15.75 -31.11 -20.28
C ASP A 296 14.65 -30.47 -19.40
N ASN A 297 15.04 -29.78 -18.33
CA ASN A 297 14.12 -29.24 -17.33
C ASN A 297 14.01 -27.71 -17.36
N ILE A 298 14.49 -27.04 -18.40
CA ILE A 298 14.61 -25.57 -18.45
C ILE A 298 13.28 -24.84 -18.22
N LYS A 299 12.15 -25.48 -18.55
CA LYS A 299 10.79 -24.96 -18.30
C LYS A 299 10.52 -24.67 -16.83
N ASN A 300 11.12 -25.41 -15.88
CA ASN A 300 10.95 -25.19 -14.44
C ASN A 300 11.73 -23.96 -13.94
N TYR A 301 12.62 -23.39 -14.76
CA TYR A 301 13.43 -22.21 -14.42
C TYR A 301 12.91 -20.93 -15.11
N GLN A 302 11.70 -20.94 -15.67
CA GLN A 302 11.13 -19.77 -16.33
C GLN A 302 10.83 -18.62 -15.34
N THR A 303 10.94 -17.38 -15.82
CA THR A 303 10.71 -16.17 -15.03
C THR A 303 9.23 -15.82 -14.86
N VAL A 304 8.35 -16.43 -15.68
CA VAL A 304 6.91 -16.22 -15.65
C VAL A 304 6.33 -16.70 -14.33
N ARG A 305 5.70 -15.80 -13.57
CA ARG A 305 5.11 -16.13 -12.25
C ARG A 305 6.12 -16.82 -11.30
N SER A 306 7.41 -16.53 -11.47
CA SER A 306 8.50 -17.21 -10.73
C SER A 306 8.54 -16.92 -9.23
N SER A 307 7.77 -15.94 -8.76
CA SER A 307 7.64 -15.58 -7.35
C SER A 307 6.54 -16.37 -6.61
N PHE A 308 5.71 -17.15 -7.32
CA PHE A 308 4.67 -17.94 -6.67
C PHE A 308 5.30 -19.13 -5.93
N ALA A 309 4.81 -19.42 -4.72
CA ALA A 309 5.40 -20.44 -3.86
C ALA A 309 5.55 -21.81 -4.53
N ASN A 310 4.56 -22.23 -5.33
CA ASN A 310 4.61 -23.49 -6.08
C ASN A 310 5.73 -23.51 -7.12
N GLU A 311 5.93 -22.42 -7.86
CA GLU A 311 7.00 -22.32 -8.86
C GLU A 311 8.38 -22.27 -8.21
N VAL A 312 8.49 -21.58 -7.07
CA VAL A 312 9.71 -21.59 -6.25
C VAL A 312 10.03 -23.02 -5.81
N ASN A 313 9.10 -23.70 -5.13
CA ASN A 313 9.31 -25.06 -4.64
C ASN A 313 9.70 -26.01 -5.77
N LYS A 314 8.93 -26.01 -6.87
CA LYS A 314 9.17 -26.90 -8.02
C LYS A 314 10.57 -26.73 -8.60
N ARG A 315 11.06 -25.49 -8.72
CA ARG A 315 12.38 -25.21 -9.29
C ARG A 315 13.51 -25.75 -8.42
N TYR A 316 13.48 -25.49 -7.11
CA TYR A 316 14.49 -25.99 -6.19
C TYR A 316 14.41 -27.50 -6.00
N GLU A 317 13.21 -28.10 -5.96
CA GLU A 317 13.02 -29.55 -5.93
C GLU A 317 13.62 -30.20 -7.20
N THR A 318 13.42 -29.59 -8.38
CA THR A 318 14.02 -30.06 -9.63
C THR A 318 15.54 -30.11 -9.53
N THR A 319 16.17 -29.04 -9.02
CA THR A 319 17.62 -28.98 -8.82
C THR A 319 18.12 -30.00 -7.78
N ALA A 320 17.39 -30.16 -6.67
CA ALA A 320 17.75 -31.11 -5.62
C ALA A 320 17.77 -32.55 -6.13
N ILE A 321 16.74 -32.97 -6.89
CA ILE A 321 16.61 -34.32 -7.45
C ILE A 321 17.85 -34.72 -8.27
N PHE A 322 18.46 -33.78 -8.99
CA PHE A 322 19.69 -34.06 -9.73
C PHE A 322 20.85 -34.43 -8.79
N PHE A 323 21.11 -33.59 -7.78
CA PHE A 323 22.22 -33.79 -6.86
C PHE A 323 21.99 -35.00 -5.93
N GLU A 324 20.75 -35.28 -5.54
CA GLU A 324 20.38 -36.51 -4.81
C GLU A 324 20.77 -37.76 -5.61
N ARG A 325 20.48 -37.78 -6.92
CA ARG A 325 20.78 -38.93 -7.79
C ARG A 325 22.26 -39.12 -8.09
N ILE A 326 22.99 -38.02 -8.32
CA ILE A 326 24.38 -38.07 -8.79
C ILE A 326 25.38 -38.15 -7.63
N LEU A 327 25.09 -37.50 -6.50
CA LEU A 327 26.03 -37.37 -5.38
C LEU A 327 25.63 -38.18 -4.13
N ASP A 328 24.48 -38.88 -4.17
CA ASP A 328 23.91 -39.64 -3.04
C ASP A 328 23.79 -38.79 -1.76
N MET A 329 23.30 -37.56 -1.94
CA MET A 329 23.11 -36.57 -0.87
C MET A 329 21.63 -36.37 -0.58
N ASP A 330 21.21 -36.33 0.68
CA ASP A 330 19.82 -36.00 1.04
C ASP A 330 19.59 -34.48 1.11
N PHE A 331 18.73 -33.93 0.25
CA PHE A 331 18.36 -32.50 0.28
C PHE A 331 17.09 -32.22 1.11
N ASN A 332 16.46 -33.23 1.70
CA ASN A 332 15.16 -33.09 2.36
C ASN A 332 15.19 -32.07 3.51
N MET A 333 16.30 -32.00 4.27
CA MET A 333 16.49 -31.00 5.33
C MET A 333 16.51 -29.55 4.83
N TYR A 334 16.87 -29.35 3.56
CA TYR A 334 16.96 -28.05 2.89
C TYR A 334 15.69 -27.71 2.08
N LEU A 335 14.81 -28.69 1.86
CA LEU A 335 13.53 -28.49 1.17
C LEU A 335 12.36 -28.36 2.14
N CYS A 336 12.29 -29.26 3.13
CA CYS A 336 11.16 -29.41 4.03
C CYS A 336 11.45 -28.82 5.42
N SER A 337 10.48 -28.10 5.99
CA SER A 337 10.60 -27.59 7.35
C SER A 337 10.56 -28.73 8.37
N SER A 338 11.55 -28.79 9.26
CA SER A 338 11.66 -29.78 10.34
C SER A 338 11.48 -29.14 11.73
N ASN A 339 11.24 -29.97 12.76
CA ASN A 339 11.21 -29.48 14.15
C ASN A 339 12.58 -28.91 14.58
N GLN A 340 13.67 -29.46 14.05
CA GLN A 340 15.03 -28.95 14.27
C GLN A 340 15.19 -27.53 13.69
N PHE A 341 14.68 -27.28 12.47
CA PHE A 341 14.70 -25.94 11.89
C PHE A 341 13.91 -24.93 12.74
N LYS A 342 12.72 -25.30 13.22
CA LYS A 342 11.92 -24.45 14.10
C LYS A 342 12.67 -24.11 15.39
N ALA A 343 13.27 -25.11 16.04
CA ALA A 343 14.08 -24.90 17.24
C ALA A 343 15.31 -24.01 16.99
N ARG A 344 16.00 -24.19 15.86
CA ARG A 344 17.14 -23.33 15.46
C ARG A 344 16.69 -21.89 15.22
N LYS A 345 15.59 -21.70 14.49
CA LYS A 345 14.98 -20.38 14.28
C LYS A 345 14.64 -19.70 15.61
N ASP A 346 14.02 -20.41 16.53
CA ASP A 346 13.64 -19.86 17.83
C ASP A 346 14.85 -19.49 18.69
N LYS A 347 15.95 -20.26 18.61
CA LYS A 347 17.23 -19.92 19.24
C LYS A 347 17.88 -18.69 18.62
N LEU A 348 17.87 -18.58 17.29
CA LEU A 348 18.45 -17.43 16.58
C LEU A 348 17.79 -16.11 16.98
N ASN A 349 16.45 -16.10 17.09
CA ASN A 349 15.70 -14.94 17.57
C ASN A 349 16.10 -14.49 19.00
N ILE A 350 16.69 -15.38 19.81
CA ILE A 350 17.18 -15.06 21.15
C ILE A 350 18.58 -14.45 21.07
N ILE A 351 19.47 -15.06 20.26
CA ILE A 351 20.89 -14.66 20.12
C ILE A 351 21.03 -13.31 19.39
N THR A 352 20.14 -12.99 18.45
CA THR A 352 20.13 -11.68 17.77
C THR A 352 19.47 -10.58 18.61
N SER A 353 18.85 -10.91 19.75
CA SER A 353 18.43 -9.88 20.70
C SER A 353 19.68 -9.40 21.44
N PRO A 354 19.88 -8.09 21.66
CA PRO A 354 21.09 -7.60 22.31
C PRO A 354 21.22 -8.22 23.71
N GLU A 355 22.13 -9.19 23.86
CA GLU A 355 22.25 -10.05 25.05
C GLU A 355 22.64 -9.28 26.33
N ASN A 356 22.97 -7.99 26.21
CA ASN A 356 23.46 -7.14 27.31
C ASN A 356 22.68 -5.82 27.52
N LEU A 357 21.62 -5.54 26.75
CA LEU A 357 20.83 -4.31 26.94
C LEU A 357 19.60 -4.60 27.80
N THR A 358 19.47 -3.89 28.91
CA THR A 358 18.24 -3.91 29.72
C THR A 358 17.13 -3.16 29.01
N PHE A 359 15.88 -3.40 29.43
CA PHE A 359 14.74 -2.64 28.92
C PHE A 359 14.92 -1.13 29.16
N GLU A 360 15.53 -0.76 30.29
CA GLU A 360 15.85 0.60 30.69
C GLU A 360 16.88 1.25 29.76
N ASP A 361 17.90 0.50 29.30
CA ASP A 361 18.92 1.02 28.37
C ASP A 361 18.33 1.35 26.99
N LEU A 362 17.30 0.62 26.58
CA LEU A 362 16.62 0.82 25.30
C LEU A 362 15.57 1.94 25.34
N ARG A 363 15.17 2.38 26.53
CA ARG A 363 14.08 3.34 26.71
C ARG A 363 14.61 4.77 26.72
N ILE A 364 13.98 5.62 25.91
CA ILE A 364 14.37 7.03 25.78
C ILE A 364 13.40 7.91 26.55
N ASN A 365 13.90 8.94 27.21
CA ASN A 365 13.05 10.02 27.71
C ASN A 365 12.63 10.91 26.55
N LYS A 366 11.32 11.07 26.31
CA LYS A 366 10.79 11.88 25.20
C LYS A 366 11.04 13.37 25.44
N PRO A 367 11.98 14.01 24.70
CA PRO A 367 12.27 15.42 24.92
C PRO A 367 11.13 16.28 24.36
N GLU A 368 10.81 17.38 25.05
CA GLU A 368 9.81 18.33 24.55
C GLU A 368 10.29 18.98 23.23
N PRO A 369 9.38 19.21 22.26
CA PRO A 369 9.76 19.83 20.99
C PRO A 369 10.24 21.27 21.22
N THR A 370 11.34 21.64 20.58
CA THR A 370 11.81 23.02 20.53
C THR A 370 11.34 23.68 19.24
N SER A 371 10.95 24.95 19.31
CA SER A 371 10.55 25.73 18.13
C SER A 371 11.78 26.41 17.53
N PHE A 372 11.99 26.23 16.23
CA PHE A 372 13.02 26.95 15.48
C PHE A 372 12.42 27.64 14.27
N GLU A 373 12.77 28.91 14.07
CA GLU A 373 12.43 29.61 12.84
C GLU A 373 13.14 28.95 11.64
N ILE A 374 12.49 28.94 10.48
CA ILE A 374 13.10 28.45 9.23
C ILE A 374 14.42 29.18 8.95
N GLY A 375 14.50 30.48 9.24
CA GLY A 375 15.72 31.26 9.13
C GLY A 375 16.87 30.76 10.01
N ASP A 376 16.57 30.30 11.24
CA ASP A 376 17.58 29.72 12.14
C ASP A 376 18.09 28.38 11.64
N ILE A 377 17.19 27.51 11.17
CA ILE A 377 17.57 26.22 10.61
C ILE A 377 18.50 26.43 9.40
N CYS A 378 18.19 27.39 8.52
CA CYS A 378 19.05 27.74 7.39
C CYS A 378 20.44 28.22 7.87
N ARG A 379 20.53 29.07 8.89
CA ARG A 379 21.80 29.53 9.47
C ARG A 379 22.61 28.38 10.07
N GLN A 380 21.96 27.41 10.72
CA GLN A 380 22.62 26.24 11.30
C GLN A 380 23.18 25.31 10.21
N MET A 381 22.44 25.13 9.11
CA MET A 381 22.90 24.38 7.93
C MET A 381 24.13 25.01 7.29
N GLU A 382 24.15 26.34 7.14
CA GLU A 382 25.31 27.07 6.60
C GLU A 382 26.58 26.88 7.46
N ARG A 383 26.42 26.75 8.80
CA ARG A 383 27.51 26.61 9.78
C ARG A 383 28.06 25.19 9.97
N GLN A 384 27.70 24.22 9.12
CA GLN A 384 28.14 22.81 9.23
C GLN A 384 27.75 22.10 10.54
N LYS A 385 26.75 22.59 11.26
CA LYS A 385 26.26 21.92 12.47
C LYS A 385 25.08 20.99 12.21
N PHE A 386 24.59 20.94 10.97
CA PHE A 386 23.33 20.29 10.63
C PHE A 386 23.47 19.43 9.37
N LEU A 387 23.59 18.12 9.53
CA LEU A 387 23.65 17.14 8.44
C LEU A 387 22.24 16.84 7.94
N LEU A 388 21.84 17.53 6.87
CA LEU A 388 20.49 17.42 6.30
C LEU A 388 20.24 16.06 5.62
N ARG A 389 21.27 15.45 5.03
CA ARG A 389 21.15 14.22 4.26
C ARG A 389 22.13 13.16 4.73
N PRO A 390 21.79 12.39 5.76
CA PRO A 390 22.58 11.23 6.13
C PRO A 390 22.61 10.19 4.99
N PRO A 391 23.75 9.52 4.75
CA PRO A 391 23.94 8.61 3.61
C PRO A 391 23.02 7.38 3.59
N TYR A 392 22.53 6.94 4.75
CA TYR A 392 21.55 5.84 4.88
C TYR A 392 20.16 6.22 4.37
N GLN A 393 19.83 7.51 4.27
CA GLN A 393 18.54 7.96 3.77
C GLN A 393 18.44 7.89 2.24
N ARG A 394 17.20 7.98 1.76
CA ARG A 394 16.90 8.03 0.32
C ARG A 394 17.22 9.42 -0.26
N ASP A 395 17.37 9.43 -1.58
CA ASP A 395 17.43 10.66 -2.36
C ASP A 395 16.17 11.53 -2.24
N GLU A 396 16.29 12.77 -2.73
CA GLU A 396 15.16 13.67 -2.91
C GLU A 396 14.17 13.09 -3.95
N VAL A 397 12.95 12.76 -3.47
CA VAL A 397 11.90 12.07 -4.26
C VAL A 397 10.59 12.87 -4.36
N ILE A 398 10.39 13.87 -3.50
CA ILE A 398 9.17 14.68 -3.51
C ILE A 398 9.11 15.51 -4.82
N ASP A 399 8.01 15.39 -5.55
CA ASP A 399 7.75 16.20 -6.76
C ASP A 399 7.45 17.67 -6.44
N LYS A 400 7.46 18.54 -7.46
CA LYS A 400 7.22 19.98 -7.28
C LYS A 400 5.80 20.28 -6.77
N LYS A 401 4.79 19.47 -7.08
CA LYS A 401 3.41 19.67 -6.60
C LYS A 401 3.32 19.47 -5.08
N LYS A 402 3.83 18.33 -4.60
CA LYS A 402 3.90 18.02 -3.16
C LYS A 402 4.78 19.00 -2.41
N ALA A 403 5.91 19.41 -2.99
CA ALA A 403 6.77 20.44 -2.40
C ALA A 403 6.03 21.78 -2.28
N SER A 404 5.26 22.16 -3.31
CA SER A 404 4.42 23.36 -3.28
C SER A 404 3.38 23.32 -2.18
N ALA A 405 2.73 22.16 -1.95
CA ALA A 405 1.77 21.99 -0.87
C ALA A 405 2.40 22.14 0.54
N ILE A 406 3.68 21.78 0.70
CA ILE A 406 4.43 22.04 1.94
C ILE A 406 4.63 23.55 2.14
N ILE A 407 5.07 24.26 1.10
CA ILE A 407 5.25 25.72 1.16
C ILE A 407 3.91 26.43 1.42
N GLU A 408 2.85 26.03 0.72
CA GLU A 408 1.51 26.56 0.94
C GLU A 408 1.04 26.34 2.38
N SER A 409 1.30 25.16 2.97
CA SER A 409 0.99 24.90 4.38
C SER A 409 1.68 25.88 5.33
N LEU A 410 2.97 26.17 5.07
CA LEU A 410 3.72 27.15 5.86
C LEU A 410 3.17 28.57 5.70
N LEU A 411 2.84 28.97 4.47
CA LEU A 411 2.22 30.28 4.20
C LEU A 411 0.83 30.42 4.83
N LEU A 412 0.08 29.32 4.96
CA LEU A 412 -1.20 29.27 5.68
C LEU A 412 -1.06 29.20 7.20
N GLY A 413 0.16 29.03 7.73
CA GLY A 413 0.40 28.84 9.17
C GLY A 413 -0.02 27.46 9.69
N ILE A 414 -0.24 26.48 8.80
CA ILE A 414 -0.52 25.10 9.17
C ILE A 414 0.78 24.47 9.68
N LYS A 415 0.78 24.05 10.95
CA LYS A 415 1.93 23.38 11.55
C LYS A 415 2.22 22.07 10.82
N LEU A 416 3.47 21.93 10.38
CA LEU A 416 3.99 20.67 9.86
C LEU A 416 4.30 19.71 11.03
N PRO A 417 4.38 18.40 10.78
CA PRO A 417 4.91 17.48 11.79
C PRO A 417 6.30 17.93 12.31
N PRO A 418 6.75 17.45 13.47
CA PRO A 418 8.10 17.74 13.93
C PRO A 418 9.19 17.21 12.99
N VAL A 419 10.35 17.87 12.97
CA VAL A 419 11.61 17.38 12.40
C VAL A 419 12.37 16.66 13.51
N PHE A 420 12.87 15.46 13.24
CA PHE A 420 13.62 14.67 14.20
C PHE A 420 15.11 14.77 13.89
N VAL A 421 15.90 15.08 14.92
CA VAL A 421 17.33 15.30 14.81
C VAL A 421 18.04 14.48 15.88
N PHE A 422 19.10 13.78 15.48
CA PHE A 422 20.00 13.13 16.42
C PHE A 422 21.28 13.96 16.53
N LYS A 423 21.73 14.21 17.76
CA LYS A 423 22.87 15.07 18.03
C LYS A 423 24.02 14.24 18.58
N HIS A 424 25.07 14.16 17.78
CA HIS A 424 26.27 13.44 18.09
C HIS A 424 27.07 14.11 19.22
N LYS A 425 27.99 13.35 19.83
CA LYS A 425 28.89 13.84 20.89
C LYS A 425 29.73 15.05 20.48
N ASP A 426 30.10 15.15 19.20
CA ASP A 426 30.87 16.24 18.58
C ASP A 426 30.04 17.52 18.33
N GLY A 427 28.72 17.45 18.53
CA GLY A 427 27.80 18.56 18.34
C GLY A 427 27.20 18.66 16.94
N LEU A 428 27.47 17.72 16.05
CA LEU A 428 26.80 17.59 14.75
C LEU A 428 25.36 17.08 14.96
N SER A 429 24.41 17.78 14.35
CA SER A 429 22.99 17.41 14.35
C SER A 429 22.62 16.75 13.03
N GLU A 430 22.38 15.44 13.02
CA GLU A 430 21.89 14.72 11.84
C GLU A 430 20.34 14.70 11.78
N VAL A 431 19.78 14.91 10.60
CA VAL A 431 18.32 14.85 10.41
C VAL A 431 17.89 13.39 10.28
N VAL A 432 17.18 12.86 11.27
CA VAL A 432 16.63 11.49 11.25
C VAL A 432 15.31 11.45 10.48
N ASP A 433 14.42 12.43 10.64
CA ASP A 433 13.20 12.57 9.84
C ASP A 433 12.89 14.04 9.57
N GLY A 434 12.28 14.31 8.41
CA GLY A 434 12.00 15.68 7.95
C GLY A 434 12.88 16.13 6.79
N GLN A 435 13.84 15.32 6.35
CA GLN A 435 14.74 15.61 5.23
C GLN A 435 13.99 16.17 4.01
N GLN A 436 12.92 15.49 3.57
CA GLN A 436 12.21 15.90 2.34
C GLN A 436 11.42 17.21 2.50
N ARG A 437 10.99 17.54 3.74
CA ARG A 437 10.30 18.79 4.07
C ARG A 437 11.29 19.94 4.07
N LEU A 438 12.42 19.77 4.75
CA LEU A 438 13.51 20.73 4.76
C LEU A 438 14.09 20.96 3.35
N LEU A 439 14.31 19.91 2.56
CA LEU A 439 14.73 20.02 1.16
C LEU A 439 13.74 20.81 0.30
N SER A 440 12.44 20.66 0.55
CA SER A 440 11.41 21.44 -0.16
C SER A 440 11.44 22.91 0.23
N ILE A 441 11.68 23.22 1.51
CA ILE A 441 11.80 24.59 2.03
C ILE A 441 13.04 25.27 1.45
N ILE A 442 14.23 24.69 1.64
CA ILE A 442 15.47 25.29 1.12
C ILE A 442 15.51 25.31 -0.39
N GLY A 443 14.91 24.32 -1.06
CA GLY A 443 14.77 24.29 -2.51
C GLY A 443 13.89 25.41 -3.04
N PHE A 444 12.84 25.81 -2.31
CA PHE A 444 12.02 26.96 -2.69
C PHE A 444 12.76 28.29 -2.47
N ILE A 445 13.43 28.43 -1.31
CA ILE A 445 14.19 29.63 -0.92
C ILE A 445 15.45 29.79 -1.78
N GLY A 446 16.04 28.70 -2.29
CA GLY A 446 17.28 28.69 -3.05
C GLY A 446 18.53 28.67 -2.18
N LYS A 447 18.47 28.03 -1.00
CA LYS A 447 19.59 27.94 -0.06
C LYS A 447 20.38 26.62 -0.24
N PRO A 448 21.72 26.66 -0.27
CA PRO A 448 22.53 25.46 -0.29
C PRO A 448 22.55 24.78 1.08
N TYR A 449 22.94 23.51 1.10
CA TYR A 449 23.26 22.74 2.30
C TYR A 449 24.57 21.98 2.06
N LYS A 450 25.18 21.44 3.11
CA LYS A 450 26.41 20.65 2.99
C LYS A 450 26.15 19.16 3.16
N ASP A 451 26.87 18.34 2.40
CA ASP A 451 26.83 16.88 2.53
C ASP A 451 27.76 16.36 3.65
N GLU A 452 27.81 15.04 3.82
CA GLU A 452 28.68 14.33 4.78
C GLU A 452 30.18 14.61 4.59
N ASN A 453 30.61 14.99 3.39
CA ASN A 453 31.99 15.34 3.08
C ASN A 453 32.25 16.85 3.20
N GLY A 454 31.26 17.62 3.67
CA GLY A 454 31.33 19.07 3.82
C GLY A 454 31.22 19.84 2.50
N LYS A 455 30.84 19.20 1.39
CA LYS A 455 30.70 19.81 0.07
C LYS A 455 29.35 20.50 -0.07
N ASP A 456 29.37 21.71 -0.64
CA ASP A 456 28.14 22.46 -0.92
C ASP A 456 27.29 21.75 -1.97
N CYS A 457 26.03 21.55 -1.62
CA CYS A 457 25.00 20.88 -2.40
C CYS A 457 23.77 21.78 -2.48
N ILE A 458 22.98 21.59 -3.54
CA ILE A 458 21.68 22.24 -3.72
C ILE A 458 20.59 21.19 -3.84
N SER A 459 19.35 21.59 -3.55
CA SER A 459 18.19 20.73 -3.81
C SER A 459 18.08 20.44 -5.32
N LYS A 460 17.59 19.24 -5.68
CA LYS A 460 17.24 18.90 -7.07
C LYS A 460 16.12 19.82 -7.61
N LYS A 461 15.42 20.51 -6.72
CA LYS A 461 14.34 21.46 -7.02
C LYS A 461 14.75 22.91 -6.71
N ASP A 462 16.03 23.25 -6.86
CA ASP A 462 16.50 24.61 -6.58
C ASP A 462 15.67 25.69 -7.29
N ARG A 463 15.21 26.67 -6.50
CA ARG A 463 14.35 27.81 -6.87
C ARG A 463 13.14 27.42 -7.71
N PHE A 464 12.45 26.34 -7.35
CA PHE A 464 11.27 25.88 -8.09
C PHE A 464 10.09 26.87 -7.99
N LYS A 465 9.26 26.88 -9.03
CA LYS A 465 7.98 27.62 -9.05
C LYS A 465 6.89 26.81 -8.36
N LEU A 466 6.07 27.48 -7.55
CA LEU A 466 4.91 26.86 -6.92
C LEU A 466 3.91 26.33 -7.96
N GLN A 467 3.33 25.17 -7.67
CA GLN A 467 2.33 24.48 -8.48
C GLN A 467 1.06 24.31 -7.63
N LEU A 468 0.28 25.37 -7.53
CA LEU A 468 -0.90 25.54 -6.66
C LEU A 468 -2.20 25.77 -7.46
N LYS A 469 -2.26 25.36 -8.74
CA LYS A 469 -3.48 25.46 -9.57
C LYS A 469 -4.76 24.94 -8.91
N HIS A 470 -4.64 23.93 -8.06
CA HIS A 470 -5.74 23.33 -7.30
C HIS A 470 -5.57 23.52 -5.78
N GLY A 471 -4.65 24.39 -5.36
CA GLY A 471 -4.43 24.73 -3.95
C GLY A 471 -5.39 25.82 -3.48
N ILE A 472 -5.26 26.17 -2.20
CA ILE A 472 -6.02 27.25 -1.56
C ILE A 472 -5.46 28.60 -2.03
N LEU A 473 -4.14 28.75 -2.04
CA LEU A 473 -3.46 30.01 -2.39
C LEU A 473 -3.08 30.06 -3.88
N LYS A 474 -4.11 30.07 -4.74
CA LYS A 474 -3.96 30.06 -6.21
C LYS A 474 -3.18 31.27 -6.74
N GLU A 475 -3.20 32.39 -6.02
CA GLU A 475 -2.46 33.61 -6.32
C GLU A 475 -0.94 33.47 -6.23
N PHE A 476 -0.44 32.41 -5.59
CA PHE A 476 0.97 32.06 -5.57
C PHE A 476 1.37 31.02 -6.63
N ASP A 477 0.43 30.51 -7.44
CA ASP A 477 0.75 29.58 -8.53
C ASP A 477 1.75 30.21 -9.50
N GLY A 478 2.80 29.44 -9.85
CA GLY A 478 3.86 29.88 -10.76
C GLY A 478 4.90 30.83 -10.17
N LYS A 479 4.72 31.33 -8.93
CA LYS A 479 5.68 32.22 -8.27
C LYS A 479 6.86 31.46 -7.66
N ARG A 480 8.03 32.10 -7.65
CA ARG A 480 9.24 31.72 -6.90
C ARG A 480 9.28 32.48 -5.57
N PHE A 481 10.20 32.11 -4.69
CA PHE A 481 10.44 32.84 -3.44
C PHE A 481 10.76 34.33 -3.69
N GLU A 482 11.57 34.62 -4.71
CA GLU A 482 11.94 35.98 -5.12
C GLU A 482 10.74 36.79 -5.66
N ASP A 483 9.71 36.12 -6.17
CA ASP A 483 8.48 36.75 -6.68
C ASP A 483 7.47 37.07 -5.56
N LEU A 484 7.70 36.60 -4.32
CA LEU A 484 6.89 36.93 -3.16
C LEU A 484 7.26 38.33 -2.64
N ASN A 485 6.29 39.04 -2.07
CA ASN A 485 6.59 40.34 -1.46
C ASN A 485 7.39 40.19 -0.16
N SER A 486 8.01 41.29 0.31
CA SER A 486 8.88 41.24 1.51
C SER A 486 8.15 40.84 2.80
N LEU A 487 6.82 40.97 2.86
CA LEU A 487 6.03 40.51 4.00
C LEU A 487 5.87 38.98 3.97
N GLU A 488 5.51 38.42 2.81
CA GLU A 488 5.37 36.98 2.57
C GLU A 488 6.69 36.22 2.75
N GLN A 489 7.78 36.78 2.22
CA GLN A 489 9.13 36.20 2.42
C GLN A 489 9.49 36.16 3.91
N ARG A 490 9.26 37.27 4.64
CA ARG A 490 9.50 37.31 6.10
C ARG A 490 8.62 36.33 6.84
N LYS A 491 7.32 36.24 6.50
CA LYS A 491 6.38 35.28 7.08
C LYS A 491 6.89 33.85 6.94
N LEU A 492 7.35 33.46 5.75
CA LEU A 492 7.92 32.13 5.53
C LEU A 492 9.18 31.92 6.38
N MET A 493 10.10 32.89 6.41
CA MET A 493 11.36 32.77 7.14
C MET A 493 11.19 32.72 8.66
N SER A 494 10.19 33.43 9.19
CA SER A 494 9.82 33.46 10.62
C SER A 494 8.79 32.40 10.99
N THR A 495 8.44 31.48 10.07
CA THR A 495 7.56 30.37 10.41
C THR A 495 8.35 29.36 11.25
N ASP A 496 7.73 28.94 12.34
CA ASP A 496 8.29 28.00 13.29
C ASP A 496 8.14 26.55 12.83
N LEU A 497 9.22 25.79 12.95
CA LEU A 497 9.25 24.34 12.85
C LEU A 497 9.57 23.73 14.21
N TRP A 498 8.80 22.73 14.59
CA TRP A 498 9.12 21.91 15.75
C TRP A 498 10.28 20.97 15.43
N VAL A 499 11.32 21.02 16.25
CA VAL A 499 12.48 20.13 16.18
C VAL A 499 12.56 19.32 17.46
N ILE A 500 12.81 18.03 17.32
CA ILE A 500 12.99 17.08 18.41
C ILE A 500 14.43 16.62 18.37
N GLU A 501 15.22 17.04 19.36
CA GLU A 501 16.63 16.70 19.46
C GLU A 501 16.82 15.51 20.41
N ILE A 502 17.33 14.39 19.88
CA ILE A 502 17.76 13.24 20.66
C ILE A 502 19.28 13.33 20.82
N ASN A 503 19.76 13.44 22.05
CA ASN A 503 21.18 13.68 22.32
C ASN A 503 21.90 12.36 22.64
N GLU A 504 22.96 12.05 21.88
CA GLU A 504 23.80 10.86 22.06
C GLU A 504 24.48 10.84 23.44
N LYS A 505 24.80 12.02 24.03
CA LYS A 505 25.40 12.09 25.38
C LYS A 505 24.47 11.57 26.46
N ILE A 506 23.16 11.70 26.24
CA ILE A 506 22.12 11.26 27.18
C ILE A 506 21.70 9.82 26.85
N ASN A 507 21.69 9.44 25.57
CA ASN A 507 21.24 8.14 25.08
C ASN A 507 22.33 7.50 24.20
N PRO A 508 23.40 6.94 24.79
CA PRO A 508 24.55 6.43 24.03
C PRO A 508 24.22 5.20 23.17
N GLU A 509 23.26 4.38 23.62
CA GLU A 509 22.82 3.15 22.92
C GLU A 509 21.67 3.42 21.92
N PHE A 510 21.32 4.69 21.69
CA PHE A 510 20.24 5.04 20.77
C PHE A 510 20.68 4.87 19.32
N ASP A 511 19.89 4.09 18.56
CA ASP A 511 20.08 3.92 17.13
C ASP A 511 19.18 4.88 16.30
N PRO A 512 19.76 5.90 15.63
CA PRO A 512 19.00 6.82 14.79
C PRO A 512 18.41 6.15 13.54
N ILE A 513 18.99 5.05 13.05
CA ILE A 513 18.50 4.32 11.89
C ILE A 513 17.20 3.58 12.25
N ASP A 514 17.13 2.94 13.42
CA ASP A 514 15.89 2.32 13.92
C ASP A 514 14.76 3.34 14.02
N LEU A 515 15.02 4.55 14.55
CA LEU A 515 14.00 5.61 14.58
C LEU A 515 13.58 6.06 13.17
N PHE A 516 14.53 6.27 12.26
CA PHE A 516 14.24 6.61 10.86
C PHE A 516 13.30 5.58 10.23
N VAL A 517 13.60 4.28 10.41
CA VAL A 517 12.78 3.18 9.90
C VAL A 517 11.41 3.14 10.60
N ARG A 518 11.33 3.34 11.92
CA ARG A 518 10.04 3.40 12.67
C ARG A 518 9.12 4.50 12.15
N LEU A 519 9.66 5.71 11.91
CA LEU A 519 8.90 6.87 11.45
C LEU A 519 8.46 6.74 9.97
N ASN A 520 9.31 6.15 9.12
CA ASN A 520 9.12 6.14 7.67
C ASN A 520 8.60 4.81 7.09
N ASN A 521 8.59 3.73 7.87
CA ASN A 521 7.99 2.46 7.47
C ASN A 521 6.45 2.50 7.62
N LYS A 522 5.78 2.81 6.51
CA LYS A 522 4.32 2.80 6.37
C LYS A 522 3.89 1.67 5.42
N PRO A 523 3.75 0.41 5.90
CA PRO A 523 3.40 -0.73 5.05
C PRO A 523 1.97 -0.65 4.49
N TYR A 524 1.11 0.16 5.12
CA TYR A 524 -0.28 0.37 4.70
C TYR A 524 -0.56 1.81 4.25
N PRO A 525 0.13 2.34 3.23
CA PRO A 525 -0.13 3.70 2.76
C PRO A 525 -1.53 3.76 2.12
N ILE A 526 -2.19 4.91 2.21
CA ILE A 526 -3.40 5.20 1.45
C ILE A 526 -2.97 5.49 0.01
N LYS A 527 -3.56 4.78 -0.97
CA LYS A 527 -3.22 4.97 -2.39
C LYS A 527 -4.06 6.12 -2.95
N LYS A 528 -3.44 7.03 -3.71
CA LYS A 528 -4.08 8.27 -4.20
C LYS A 528 -5.36 8.04 -5.01
N ASP A 529 -5.41 6.99 -5.84
CA ASP A 529 -6.55 6.68 -6.71
C ASP A 529 -7.33 5.45 -6.21
N THR A 530 -7.76 5.51 -4.96
CA THR A 530 -8.58 4.45 -4.34
C THR A 530 -9.67 5.04 -3.49
N PHE A 531 -10.73 4.26 -3.25
CA PHE A 531 -11.83 4.68 -2.37
C PHE A 531 -11.36 5.07 -0.97
N GLU A 532 -10.30 4.45 -0.43
CA GLU A 532 -9.71 4.88 0.86
C GLU A 532 -9.29 6.36 0.86
N MET A 533 -8.82 6.89 -0.28
CA MET A 533 -8.47 8.31 -0.41
C MET A 533 -9.69 9.13 -0.84
N TRP A 534 -10.49 8.67 -1.82
CA TRP A 534 -11.66 9.43 -2.28
C TRP A 534 -12.66 9.70 -1.16
N ASN A 535 -12.85 8.73 -0.26
CA ASN A 535 -13.69 8.87 0.93
C ASN A 535 -13.30 10.08 1.80
N SER A 536 -12.05 10.56 1.69
CA SER A 536 -11.51 11.66 2.48
C SER A 536 -11.66 13.04 1.87
N PHE A 537 -12.03 13.17 0.59
CA PHE A 537 -12.02 14.48 -0.06
C PHE A 537 -13.10 14.70 -1.12
N VAL A 538 -13.66 13.62 -1.66
CA VAL A 538 -14.73 13.71 -2.65
C VAL A 538 -16.03 14.12 -1.98
N SER A 539 -16.90 14.76 -2.75
CA SER A 539 -18.26 15.10 -2.37
C SER A 539 -18.94 14.06 -1.49
N ARG A 540 -19.51 14.52 -0.37
CA ARG A 540 -20.18 13.67 0.61
C ARG A 540 -21.33 12.89 -0.03
N ASN A 541 -22.08 13.52 -0.93
CA ASN A 541 -23.20 12.90 -1.63
C ASN A 541 -22.77 11.71 -2.50
N ILE A 542 -21.64 11.83 -3.22
CA ILE A 542 -21.09 10.73 -4.02
C ILE A 542 -20.67 9.57 -3.11
N ILE A 543 -19.95 9.89 -2.04
CA ILE A 543 -19.43 8.89 -1.09
C ILE A 543 -20.57 8.12 -0.41
N GLU A 544 -21.59 8.83 0.08
CA GLU A 544 -22.77 8.21 0.69
C GLU A 544 -23.53 7.35 -0.31
N THR A 545 -23.72 7.82 -1.56
CA THR A 545 -24.37 7.03 -2.62
C THR A 545 -23.64 5.71 -2.86
N ILE A 546 -22.32 5.75 -3.05
CA ILE A 546 -21.51 4.54 -3.28
C ILE A 546 -21.58 3.58 -2.09
N LYS A 547 -21.44 4.10 -0.87
CA LYS A 547 -21.54 3.30 0.37
C LYS A 547 -22.91 2.65 0.51
N LEU A 548 -23.99 3.33 0.14
CA LEU A 548 -25.34 2.79 0.23
C LEU A 548 -25.59 1.68 -0.79
N ILE A 549 -25.15 1.85 -2.04
CA ILE A 549 -25.20 0.80 -3.07
C ILE A 549 -24.42 -0.44 -2.59
N TYR A 550 -23.23 -0.23 -2.02
CA TYR A 550 -22.45 -1.34 -1.47
C TYR A 550 -23.15 -2.00 -0.27
N ASN A 551 -23.57 -1.24 0.74
CA ASN A 551 -24.16 -1.77 1.96
C ASN A 551 -25.41 -2.61 1.68
N LYS A 552 -26.26 -2.15 0.75
CA LYS A 552 -27.45 -2.87 0.28
C LYS A 552 -27.11 -4.27 -0.28
N ASN A 553 -25.98 -4.40 -0.99
CA ASN A 553 -25.60 -5.61 -1.70
C ASN A 553 -24.41 -6.38 -1.06
N SER A 554 -23.91 -5.90 0.07
CA SER A 554 -22.67 -6.35 0.73
C SER A 554 -22.62 -7.84 1.09
N LYS A 555 -23.78 -8.49 1.25
CA LYS A 555 -23.89 -9.92 1.57
C LYS A 555 -23.41 -10.85 0.45
N TRP A 556 -23.43 -10.39 -0.81
CA TRP A 556 -23.11 -11.23 -1.97
C TRP A 556 -22.29 -10.49 -3.05
N PHE A 557 -22.43 -9.17 -3.20
CA PHE A 557 -21.71 -8.39 -4.21
C PHE A 557 -20.40 -7.81 -3.63
N TYR A 558 -19.37 -8.65 -3.58
CA TYR A 558 -18.06 -8.28 -3.03
C TYR A 558 -16.91 -9.03 -3.72
N ILE A 559 -15.70 -8.45 -3.66
CA ILE A 559 -14.45 -9.10 -4.05
C ILE A 559 -13.98 -10.06 -2.95
N ARG A 560 -14.03 -9.58 -1.69
CA ARG A 560 -13.70 -10.33 -0.47
C ARG A 560 -14.67 -9.94 0.66
N LYS A 561 -15.12 -10.95 1.43
CA LYS A 561 -16.22 -10.81 2.42
C LYS A 561 -15.92 -9.88 3.60
N ASN A 562 -14.66 -9.60 3.92
CA ASN A 562 -14.24 -8.73 5.04
C ASN A 562 -13.02 -7.90 4.62
N ASN A 563 -13.23 -6.92 3.76
CA ASN A 563 -12.14 -6.12 3.21
C ASN A 563 -11.92 -4.84 4.02
N SER A 564 -10.80 -4.76 4.74
CA SER A 564 -10.42 -3.55 5.49
C SER A 564 -9.99 -2.38 4.62
N ARG A 565 -9.64 -2.62 3.35
CA ARG A 565 -9.09 -1.61 2.42
C ARG A 565 -10.16 -0.99 1.50
N MET A 566 -11.44 -1.14 1.83
CA MET A 566 -12.58 -0.59 1.07
C MET A 566 -12.56 -0.96 -0.43
N GLU A 567 -12.04 -2.16 -0.77
CA GLU A 567 -11.93 -2.59 -2.17
C GLU A 567 -13.29 -2.83 -2.83
N ASN A 568 -14.33 -3.11 -2.03
CA ASN A 568 -15.69 -3.33 -2.52
C ASN A 568 -16.35 -2.00 -2.91
N GLU A 569 -16.18 -0.95 -2.11
CA GLU A 569 -16.59 0.41 -2.44
C GLU A 569 -15.82 0.90 -3.68
N ASN A 570 -14.52 0.61 -3.76
CA ASN A 570 -13.72 0.90 -4.94
C ASN A 570 -14.25 0.18 -6.20
N LEU A 571 -14.76 -1.05 -6.08
CA LEU A 571 -15.42 -1.76 -7.18
C LEU A 571 -16.67 -1.01 -7.63
N VAL A 572 -17.56 -0.65 -6.70
CA VAL A 572 -18.80 0.08 -7.02
C VAL A 572 -18.47 1.42 -7.70
N THR A 573 -17.49 2.18 -7.19
CA THR A 573 -17.03 3.43 -7.83
C THR A 573 -16.49 3.20 -9.23
N THR A 574 -15.72 2.12 -9.45
CA THR A 574 -15.16 1.83 -10.78
C THR A 574 -16.26 1.50 -11.79
N LEU A 575 -17.26 0.72 -11.38
CA LEU A 575 -18.39 0.38 -12.26
C LEU A 575 -19.30 1.60 -12.51
N ALA A 576 -19.53 2.44 -11.50
CA ALA A 576 -20.25 3.70 -11.66
C ALA A 576 -19.51 4.65 -12.64
N TYR A 577 -18.18 4.67 -12.57
CA TYR A 577 -17.36 5.40 -13.54
C TYR A 577 -17.50 4.87 -14.97
N PHE A 578 -17.63 3.55 -15.17
CA PHE A 578 -17.92 3.01 -16.50
C PHE A 578 -19.26 3.49 -17.03
N ASN A 579 -20.32 3.48 -16.21
CA ASN A 579 -21.61 4.05 -16.61
C ASN A 579 -21.50 5.56 -16.92
N TYR A 580 -20.73 6.32 -16.13
CA TYR A 580 -20.49 7.74 -16.37
C TYR A 580 -19.82 7.99 -17.72
N MET A 581 -18.78 7.22 -18.05
CA MET A 581 -18.07 7.35 -19.31
C MET A 581 -18.93 6.94 -20.50
N GLU A 582 -19.79 5.92 -20.35
CA GLU A 582 -20.78 5.54 -21.36
C GLU A 582 -21.79 6.68 -21.59
N ALA A 583 -22.28 7.31 -20.53
CA ALA A 583 -23.20 8.44 -20.61
C ALA A 583 -22.59 9.63 -21.37
N LYS A 584 -21.34 9.96 -21.05
CA LYS A 584 -20.67 11.16 -21.55
C LYS A 584 -20.09 10.99 -22.96
N ASN A 585 -19.46 9.85 -23.22
CA ASN A 585 -18.66 9.64 -24.43
C ASN A 585 -19.19 8.50 -25.31
N GLY A 586 -20.21 7.77 -24.88
CA GLY A 586 -20.68 6.56 -25.56
C GLY A 586 -19.67 5.42 -25.50
N LEU A 587 -19.82 4.49 -26.44
CA LEU A 587 -18.95 3.32 -26.60
C LEU A 587 -17.82 3.63 -27.58
N ASP A 588 -16.73 2.88 -27.46
CA ASP A 588 -15.63 2.98 -28.42
C ASP A 588 -15.99 2.38 -29.79
N GLU A 589 -15.04 2.41 -30.73
CA GLU A 589 -15.20 1.88 -32.09
C GLU A 589 -15.62 0.41 -32.13
N SER A 590 -15.32 -0.37 -31.09
CA SER A 590 -15.72 -1.77 -31.00
C SER A 590 -17.18 -1.96 -30.58
N GLY A 591 -17.83 -0.92 -30.04
CA GLY A 591 -19.19 -0.96 -29.51
C GLY A 591 -19.33 -1.79 -28.23
N LEU A 592 -18.23 -2.16 -27.56
CA LEU A 592 -18.26 -3.08 -26.41
C LEU A 592 -18.07 -2.40 -25.06
N TRP A 593 -17.28 -1.33 -24.97
CA TRP A 593 -17.05 -0.61 -23.71
C TRP A 593 -16.81 0.88 -23.95
N PRO A 594 -16.94 1.73 -22.91
CA PRO A 594 -16.71 3.15 -23.06
C PRO A 594 -15.27 3.46 -23.44
N ALA A 595 -15.07 4.44 -24.32
CA ALA A 595 -13.75 4.79 -24.81
C ALA A 595 -12.75 5.07 -23.67
N LYS A 596 -11.53 4.54 -23.81
CA LYS A 596 -10.41 4.71 -22.87
C LYS A 596 -10.63 4.15 -21.45
N THR A 597 -11.64 3.30 -21.22
CA THR A 597 -11.91 2.73 -19.88
C THR A 597 -11.26 1.36 -19.65
N ILE A 598 -11.54 0.38 -20.51
CA ILE A 598 -11.16 -1.02 -20.35
C ILE A 598 -10.10 -1.43 -21.38
N ASP A 599 -9.22 -2.34 -20.99
CA ASP A 599 -8.16 -2.95 -21.80
C ASP A 599 -8.23 -4.49 -21.67
N LEU A 600 -8.35 -5.17 -22.81
CA LEU A 600 -8.39 -6.63 -22.90
C LEU A 600 -7.13 -7.14 -23.62
N TYR A 601 -6.46 -8.10 -23.01
CA TYR A 601 -5.20 -8.66 -23.54
C TYR A 601 -5.06 -10.14 -23.16
N VAL A 602 -4.27 -10.89 -23.93
CA VAL A 602 -3.94 -12.29 -23.60
C VAL A 602 -2.64 -12.31 -22.80
N ASN A 603 -2.66 -12.99 -21.65
CA ASN A 603 -1.48 -13.15 -20.81
C ASN A 603 -1.39 -14.59 -20.28
N GLY A 604 -0.30 -15.30 -20.62
CA GLY A 604 -0.09 -16.69 -20.23
C GLY A 604 -1.20 -17.64 -20.71
N GLY A 605 -1.70 -17.43 -21.93
CA GLY A 605 -2.79 -18.23 -22.51
C GLY A 605 -4.16 -17.98 -21.86
N LYS A 606 -4.37 -16.86 -21.16
CA LYS A 606 -5.68 -16.48 -20.59
C LYS A 606 -6.06 -15.06 -20.98
N ILE A 607 -7.36 -14.82 -21.18
CA ILE A 607 -7.88 -13.48 -21.43
C ILE A 607 -7.90 -12.70 -20.11
N SER A 608 -7.20 -11.57 -20.12
CA SER A 608 -7.07 -10.65 -18.99
C SER A 608 -7.80 -9.34 -19.29
N CYS A 609 -8.45 -8.78 -18.27
CA CYS A 609 -9.16 -7.49 -18.36
C CYS A 609 -8.65 -6.55 -17.26
N ARG A 610 -8.32 -5.31 -17.62
CA ARG A 610 -7.93 -4.26 -16.68
C ARG A 610 -8.52 -2.92 -17.08
N MET A 611 -8.62 -2.01 -16.12
CA MET A 611 -8.95 -0.61 -16.40
C MET A 611 -7.68 0.14 -16.84
N LYS A 612 -7.79 1.04 -17.83
CA LYS A 612 -6.65 1.76 -18.45
C LYS A 612 -5.98 2.78 -17.51
N GLY A 613 -6.69 3.39 -16.57
CA GLY A 613 -6.07 4.32 -15.61
C GLY A 613 -7.00 4.76 -14.47
N LYS A 614 -6.59 4.53 -13.21
CA LYS A 614 -7.38 4.91 -12.02
C LYS A 614 -7.46 6.42 -11.79
N TYR A 615 -6.44 7.15 -12.22
CA TYR A 615 -6.40 8.60 -12.14
C TYR A 615 -7.54 9.28 -12.91
N GLU A 616 -8.09 8.64 -13.95
CA GLU A 616 -9.24 9.20 -14.68
C GLU A 616 -10.53 9.20 -13.84
N ILE A 617 -10.68 8.26 -12.89
CA ILE A 617 -11.76 8.31 -11.90
C ILE A 617 -11.54 9.50 -10.99
N THR A 618 -10.33 9.65 -10.46
CA THR A 618 -9.95 10.76 -9.58
C THR A 618 -10.28 12.11 -10.22
N LYS A 619 -9.95 12.34 -11.50
CA LYS A 619 -10.32 13.58 -12.22
C LYS A 619 -11.82 13.84 -12.32
N VAL A 620 -12.65 12.80 -12.42
CA VAL A 620 -14.10 12.96 -12.49
C VAL A 620 -14.70 13.27 -11.12
N LEU A 621 -14.09 12.72 -10.06
CA LEU A 621 -14.52 12.93 -8.69
C LEU A 621 -13.97 14.23 -8.08
N GLU A 622 -12.80 14.70 -8.52
CA GLU A 622 -12.19 15.99 -8.20
C GLU A 622 -12.90 17.12 -8.98
N GLY A 623 -14.06 17.56 -8.48
CA GLY A 623 -14.82 18.72 -8.98
C GLY A 623 -15.44 19.50 -7.82
N ASP A 624 -15.83 20.76 -8.04
CA ASP A 624 -16.38 21.63 -6.98
C ASP A 624 -17.80 21.22 -6.58
N ASP A 625 -18.01 21.05 -5.26
CA ASP A 625 -19.21 20.46 -4.64
C ASP A 625 -20.53 21.22 -4.95
N ASN A 626 -20.48 22.50 -5.30
CA ASN A 626 -21.66 23.37 -5.20
C ASN A 626 -22.41 23.64 -6.52
N ASN A 627 -21.97 23.16 -7.69
CA ASN A 627 -22.74 23.30 -8.95
C ASN A 627 -22.32 22.37 -10.12
N ASP A 628 -21.52 21.32 -9.87
CA ASP A 628 -21.00 20.50 -10.97
C ASP A 628 -22.04 19.52 -11.53
N ILE A 629 -22.50 19.81 -12.76
CA ILE A 629 -23.34 18.93 -13.59
C ILE A 629 -22.75 17.51 -13.65
N ASN A 630 -21.42 17.38 -13.66
CA ASN A 630 -20.75 16.08 -13.73
C ASN A 630 -20.94 15.26 -12.45
N HIS A 631 -20.93 15.89 -11.26
CA HIS A 631 -21.18 15.20 -9.99
C HIS A 631 -22.62 14.69 -9.92
N GLN A 632 -23.58 15.52 -10.33
CA GLN A 632 -24.99 15.10 -10.39
C GLN A 632 -25.18 13.95 -11.38
N LEU A 633 -24.56 14.03 -12.56
CA LEU A 633 -24.56 12.94 -13.54
C LEU A 633 -23.94 11.67 -12.95
N PHE A 634 -22.82 11.77 -12.24
CA PHE A 634 -22.15 10.64 -11.59
C PHE A 634 -23.06 9.94 -10.56
N ILE A 635 -23.76 10.71 -9.72
CA ILE A 635 -24.72 10.16 -8.75
C ILE A 635 -25.86 9.43 -9.47
N ARG A 636 -26.44 10.02 -10.54
CA ARG A 636 -27.52 9.39 -11.33
C ARG A 636 -27.07 8.06 -11.93
N VAL A 637 -25.91 8.02 -12.58
CA VAL A 637 -25.41 6.78 -13.22
C VAL A 637 -24.93 5.74 -12.21
N ALA A 638 -24.51 6.16 -11.01
CA ALA A 638 -24.21 5.27 -9.89
C ALA A 638 -25.50 4.60 -9.37
N ASN A 639 -26.59 5.34 -9.20
CA ASN A 639 -27.88 4.75 -8.84
C ASN A 639 -28.36 3.77 -9.92
N LEU A 640 -28.22 4.12 -11.20
CA LEU A 640 -28.56 3.23 -12.32
C LEU A 640 -27.76 1.91 -12.31
N LEU A 641 -26.52 1.93 -11.82
CA LEU A 641 -25.72 0.71 -11.64
C LEU A 641 -26.44 -0.30 -10.73
N ASP A 642 -27.03 0.17 -9.63
CA ASP A 642 -27.77 -0.68 -8.70
C ASP A 642 -29.07 -1.21 -9.33
N PHE A 643 -29.86 -0.32 -9.94
CA PHE A 643 -31.16 -0.66 -10.53
C PHE A 643 -31.09 -1.60 -11.74
N ASN A 644 -30.08 -1.43 -12.60
CA ASN A 644 -29.93 -2.24 -13.80
C ASN A 644 -28.93 -3.38 -13.57
N PHE A 645 -27.64 -3.06 -13.45
CA PHE A 645 -26.60 -4.08 -13.49
C PHE A 645 -26.63 -5.01 -12.26
N ILE A 646 -26.60 -4.45 -11.05
CA ILE A 646 -26.53 -5.26 -9.82
C ILE A 646 -27.84 -6.05 -9.62
N SER A 647 -28.99 -5.41 -9.87
CA SER A 647 -30.30 -6.06 -9.86
C SER A 647 -30.42 -7.22 -10.86
N ASN A 648 -30.00 -7.02 -12.12
CA ASN A 648 -30.01 -8.09 -13.14
C ASN A 648 -29.08 -9.23 -12.77
N LEU A 649 -27.87 -8.89 -12.28
CA LEU A 649 -26.92 -9.87 -11.82
C LEU A 649 -27.49 -10.69 -10.64
N SER A 650 -28.17 -10.02 -9.70
CA SER A 650 -28.87 -10.69 -8.61
C SER A 650 -29.95 -11.63 -9.15
N CYS A 651 -30.76 -11.19 -10.13
CA CYS A 651 -31.80 -12.02 -10.73
C CYS A 651 -31.22 -13.30 -11.36
N ILE A 652 -30.14 -13.17 -12.15
CA ILE A 652 -29.42 -14.31 -12.75
C ILE A 652 -28.89 -15.27 -11.69
N CYS A 653 -28.38 -14.73 -10.58
CA CYS A 653 -27.86 -15.52 -9.47
C CYS A 653 -28.95 -16.12 -8.57
N SER A 654 -30.21 -15.65 -8.64
CA SER A 654 -31.33 -16.12 -7.80
C SER A 654 -32.03 -17.38 -8.33
N MET A 655 -31.64 -17.92 -9.49
CA MET A 655 -32.32 -19.06 -10.14
C MET A 655 -32.40 -20.34 -9.30
N ASN A 656 -31.44 -20.57 -8.40
CA ASN A 656 -31.44 -21.69 -7.46
C ASN A 656 -31.41 -21.09 -6.06
N SER A 657 -32.49 -21.23 -5.30
CA SER A 657 -32.73 -20.46 -4.07
C SER A 657 -31.67 -20.62 -2.97
N GLU A 658 -31.48 -19.52 -2.23
CA GLU A 658 -30.78 -19.31 -0.94
C GLU A 658 -29.28 -18.94 -0.93
N GLU A 659 -28.51 -19.10 -2.01
CA GLU A 659 -27.08 -18.74 -1.99
C GLU A 659 -26.60 -17.92 -3.21
N LEU A 660 -27.03 -16.64 -3.32
CA LEU A 660 -26.52 -15.66 -4.32
C LEU A 660 -24.99 -15.67 -4.44
N ASN A 661 -24.32 -15.84 -3.29
CA ASN A 661 -22.88 -15.86 -3.19
C ASN A 661 -22.25 -17.06 -3.92
N SER A 662 -22.77 -18.26 -3.68
CA SER A 662 -22.30 -19.51 -4.29
C SER A 662 -22.62 -19.55 -5.78
N ASN A 663 -23.78 -19.02 -6.18
CA ASN A 663 -24.17 -18.93 -7.58
C ASN A 663 -23.30 -17.93 -8.36
N LEU A 664 -22.96 -16.79 -7.78
CA LEU A 664 -22.03 -15.84 -8.37
C LEU A 664 -20.63 -16.48 -8.52
N ASP A 665 -20.16 -17.24 -7.53
CA ASP A 665 -18.88 -17.96 -7.59
C ASP A 665 -18.88 -19.01 -8.70
N TYR A 666 -19.95 -19.80 -8.83
CA TYR A 666 -20.13 -20.74 -9.93
C TYR A 666 -20.08 -20.04 -11.29
N MET A 667 -20.84 -18.95 -11.44
CA MET A 667 -20.96 -18.22 -12.71
C MET A 667 -19.61 -17.66 -13.17
N ILE A 668 -18.78 -17.14 -12.25
CA ILE A 668 -17.47 -16.58 -12.58
C ILE A 668 -16.32 -17.61 -12.53
N LYS A 669 -16.64 -18.89 -12.28
CA LYS A 669 -15.67 -19.96 -12.01
C LYS A 669 -14.68 -19.59 -10.88
N GLY A 670 -15.17 -18.86 -9.88
CA GLY A 670 -14.42 -18.45 -8.70
C GLY A 670 -14.34 -19.57 -7.66
N ALA A 671 -13.28 -19.57 -6.87
CA ALA A 671 -13.10 -20.52 -5.78
C ALA A 671 -13.37 -19.84 -4.42
N ASN A 672 -14.38 -20.31 -3.69
CA ASN A 672 -14.62 -20.00 -2.27
C ASN A 672 -14.65 -18.49 -1.92
N GLY A 673 -15.47 -17.69 -2.61
CA GLY A 673 -15.67 -16.28 -2.33
C GLY A 673 -14.45 -15.38 -2.61
N ARG A 674 -13.41 -15.89 -3.28
CA ARG A 674 -12.27 -15.09 -3.77
C ARG A 674 -12.50 -14.69 -5.21
N ARG A 675 -13.00 -13.47 -5.39
CA ARG A 675 -13.28 -12.90 -6.71
C ARG A 675 -12.22 -11.88 -7.09
N THR A 676 -12.18 -11.51 -8.36
CA THR A 676 -11.28 -10.47 -8.86
C THR A 676 -12.08 -9.31 -9.45
N LEU A 677 -11.49 -8.11 -9.47
CA LEU A 677 -12.07 -6.95 -10.19
C LEU A 677 -12.38 -7.30 -11.65
N GLN A 678 -11.50 -8.09 -12.27
CA GLN A 678 -11.66 -8.58 -13.62
C GLN A 678 -12.99 -9.32 -13.83
N ASN A 679 -13.40 -10.17 -12.88
CA ASN A 679 -14.68 -10.88 -12.97
C ASN A 679 -15.84 -9.89 -13.07
N PHE A 680 -15.86 -8.86 -12.22
CA PHE A 680 -16.94 -7.87 -12.23
C PHE A 680 -16.91 -6.97 -13.46
N TYR A 681 -15.74 -6.61 -13.97
CA TYR A 681 -15.64 -5.84 -15.21
C TYR A 681 -16.24 -6.59 -16.38
N ILE A 682 -15.95 -7.90 -16.50
CA ILE A 682 -16.53 -8.73 -17.56
C ILE A 682 -18.04 -8.91 -17.36
N LEU A 683 -18.51 -9.16 -16.14
CA LEU A 683 -19.95 -9.23 -15.87
C LEU A 683 -20.66 -7.93 -16.25
N TRP A 684 -20.07 -6.79 -15.91
CA TRP A 684 -20.60 -5.47 -16.30
C TRP A 684 -20.64 -5.32 -17.83
N LEU A 685 -19.58 -5.72 -18.54
CA LEU A 685 -19.58 -5.72 -20.01
C LEU A 685 -20.72 -6.55 -20.60
N ILE A 686 -20.99 -7.73 -20.03
CA ILE A 686 -22.02 -8.62 -20.53
C ILE A 686 -23.42 -8.04 -20.26
N LEU A 687 -23.67 -7.59 -19.02
CA LEU A 687 -25.03 -7.31 -18.52
C LEU A 687 -25.44 -5.83 -18.51
N ARG A 688 -24.54 -4.88 -18.77
CA ARG A 688 -24.88 -3.44 -18.72
C ARG A 688 -26.03 -3.08 -19.68
N GLY A 689 -26.90 -2.17 -19.26
CA GLY A 689 -27.94 -1.59 -20.12
C GLY A 689 -29.00 -2.56 -20.64
N ILE A 690 -29.12 -3.76 -20.06
CA ILE A 690 -30.21 -4.70 -20.37
C ILE A 690 -31.33 -4.45 -19.36
N SER A 691 -32.59 -4.37 -19.79
CA SER A 691 -33.72 -4.25 -18.86
C SER A 691 -33.94 -5.52 -18.04
N LYS A 692 -34.43 -5.35 -16.81
CA LYS A 692 -34.68 -6.46 -15.87
C LYS A 692 -35.70 -7.47 -16.42
N THR A 693 -36.77 -6.98 -17.04
CA THR A 693 -37.84 -7.79 -17.63
C THR A 693 -37.31 -8.76 -18.69
N VAL A 694 -36.39 -8.30 -19.55
CA VAL A 694 -35.78 -9.13 -20.60
C VAL A 694 -34.89 -10.23 -20.01
N ILE A 695 -34.15 -9.92 -18.94
CA ILE A 695 -33.37 -10.91 -18.20
C ILE A 695 -34.27 -11.96 -17.55
N GLU A 696 -35.37 -11.54 -16.93
CA GLU A 696 -36.34 -12.45 -16.29
C GLU A 696 -37.00 -13.40 -17.30
N GLN A 697 -37.37 -12.90 -18.49
CA GLN A 697 -37.92 -13.72 -19.57
C GLN A 697 -36.93 -14.75 -20.14
N ASN A 698 -35.62 -14.46 -20.07
CA ASN A 698 -34.57 -15.28 -20.68
C ASN A 698 -33.62 -15.89 -19.65
N LEU A 699 -34.03 -15.99 -18.39
CA LEU A 699 -33.15 -16.13 -17.23
C LEU A 699 -32.23 -17.36 -17.29
N LEU A 700 -32.80 -18.53 -17.63
CA LEU A 700 -32.05 -19.78 -17.73
C LEU A 700 -30.99 -19.74 -18.84
N TRP A 701 -31.35 -19.19 -20.00
CA TRP A 701 -30.43 -19.04 -21.12
C TRP A 701 -29.34 -18.02 -20.78
N ALA A 702 -29.72 -16.87 -20.22
CA ALA A 702 -28.80 -15.80 -19.86
C ALA A 702 -27.76 -16.28 -18.83
N SER A 703 -28.20 -16.99 -17.79
CA SER A 703 -27.31 -17.55 -16.76
C SER A 703 -26.26 -18.51 -17.33
N LYS A 704 -26.68 -19.48 -18.15
CA LYS A 704 -25.78 -20.45 -18.80
C LYS A 704 -24.81 -19.76 -19.76
N GLU A 705 -25.31 -18.83 -20.55
CA GLU A 705 -24.51 -18.13 -21.56
C GLU A 705 -23.47 -17.20 -20.92
N VAL A 706 -23.82 -16.47 -19.85
CA VAL A 706 -22.86 -15.65 -19.08
C VAL A 706 -21.75 -16.52 -18.51
N SER A 707 -22.08 -17.67 -17.89
CA SER A 707 -21.07 -18.60 -17.36
C SER A 707 -20.17 -19.18 -18.45
N SER A 708 -20.74 -19.49 -19.62
CA SER A 708 -20.00 -19.94 -20.80
C SER A 708 -19.00 -18.89 -21.29
N ILE A 709 -19.45 -17.64 -21.47
CA ILE A 709 -18.59 -16.52 -21.88
C ILE A 709 -17.45 -16.31 -20.90
N VAL A 710 -17.72 -16.31 -19.59
CA VAL A 710 -16.66 -16.18 -18.57
C VAL A 710 -15.70 -17.38 -18.63
N GLY A 711 -16.18 -18.56 -19.00
CA GLY A 711 -15.36 -19.75 -19.21
C GLY A 711 -14.27 -19.58 -20.27
N LEU A 712 -14.58 -18.92 -21.39
CA LEU A 712 -13.63 -18.68 -22.50
C LEU A 712 -12.38 -17.92 -22.05
N MET A 713 -12.46 -17.17 -20.95
CA MET A 713 -11.31 -16.43 -20.41
C MET A 713 -10.18 -17.35 -19.96
N SER A 714 -10.49 -18.58 -19.57
CA SER A 714 -9.49 -19.57 -19.13
C SER A 714 -8.90 -20.40 -20.26
N ASP A 715 -9.59 -20.47 -21.41
CA ASP A 715 -9.26 -21.36 -22.53
C ASP A 715 -8.56 -20.63 -23.70
N GLY A 716 -8.36 -19.32 -23.58
CA GLY A 716 -7.20 -18.61 -24.11
C GLY A 716 -7.05 -18.44 -25.62
N THR A 717 -7.96 -18.97 -26.44
CA THR A 717 -7.62 -19.28 -27.84
C THR A 717 -7.96 -18.19 -28.85
N ASN A 718 -8.88 -17.25 -28.57
CA ASN A 718 -9.07 -16.08 -29.44
C ASN A 718 -9.78 -14.91 -28.73
N LEU A 719 -9.09 -13.77 -28.58
CA LEU A 719 -9.65 -12.55 -27.98
C LEU A 719 -10.83 -11.99 -28.80
N ASP A 720 -10.80 -12.14 -30.13
CA ASP A 720 -11.85 -11.61 -30.99
C ASP A 720 -13.09 -12.50 -30.95
N GLU A 721 -12.95 -13.82 -30.83
CA GLU A 721 -14.07 -14.73 -30.56
C GLU A 721 -14.78 -14.37 -29.25
N PHE A 722 -14.02 -14.08 -28.19
CA PHE A 722 -14.57 -13.64 -26.92
C PHE A 722 -15.38 -12.34 -27.05
N LYS A 723 -14.85 -11.34 -27.77
CA LYS A 723 -15.55 -10.08 -28.05
C LYS A 723 -16.84 -10.30 -28.84
N GLU A 724 -16.78 -11.10 -29.91
CA GLU A 724 -17.95 -11.40 -30.75
C GLU A 724 -19.02 -12.15 -29.96
N ARG A 725 -18.64 -13.07 -29.06
CA ARG A 725 -19.62 -13.77 -28.23
C ARG A 725 -20.39 -12.83 -27.30
N ILE A 726 -19.72 -11.83 -26.72
CA ILE A 726 -20.38 -10.78 -25.93
C ILE A 726 -21.35 -9.97 -26.82
N LYS A 727 -20.93 -9.58 -28.04
CA LYS A 727 -21.81 -8.84 -28.96
C LYS A 727 -23.05 -9.65 -29.34
N VAL A 728 -22.90 -10.93 -29.67
CA VAL A 728 -24.01 -11.83 -30.02
C VAL A 728 -24.98 -11.97 -28.85
N PHE A 729 -24.46 -12.19 -27.63
CA PHE A 729 -25.27 -12.24 -26.42
C PHE A 729 -26.13 -10.98 -26.25
N ARG A 730 -25.49 -9.80 -26.32
CA ARG A 730 -26.16 -8.52 -26.15
C ARG A 730 -27.17 -8.26 -27.26
N LYS A 731 -26.82 -8.53 -28.52
CA LYS A 731 -27.74 -8.36 -29.66
C LYS A 731 -29.00 -9.21 -29.48
N LYS A 732 -28.87 -10.44 -28.99
CA LYS A 732 -30.05 -11.31 -28.78
C LYS A 732 -30.99 -10.76 -27.72
N LEU A 733 -30.50 -10.13 -26.65
CA LEU A 733 -31.35 -9.58 -25.59
C LEU A 733 -31.87 -8.18 -25.92
N VAL A 734 -31.09 -7.33 -26.59
CA VAL A 734 -31.49 -5.96 -26.96
C VAL A 734 -32.51 -5.96 -28.12
N VAL A 735 -32.53 -6.97 -28.99
CA VAL A 735 -33.50 -7.06 -30.11
C VAL A 735 -34.95 -7.26 -29.63
N TYR A 736 -35.18 -7.79 -28.42
CA TYR A 736 -36.54 -7.94 -27.87
C TYR A 736 -37.12 -6.62 -27.28
N GLU A 737 -36.37 -5.51 -27.27
CA GLU A 737 -36.76 -4.22 -26.66
C GLU A 737 -37.51 -3.26 -27.61
N SER A 738 -37.98 -3.67 -28.78
CA SER A 738 -38.66 -2.75 -29.71
C SER A 738 -40.06 -2.31 -29.30
N SER A 739 -40.55 -2.66 -28.09
CA SER A 739 -41.92 -2.35 -27.64
C SER A 739 -42.06 -1.77 -26.23
N THR A 740 -40.96 -1.49 -25.51
CA THR A 740 -40.98 -0.83 -24.20
C THR A 740 -40.09 0.41 -24.22
N PRO A 741 -40.53 1.57 -23.67
CA PRO A 741 -39.73 2.78 -23.68
C PRO A 741 -38.48 2.60 -22.82
N PHE A 742 -37.33 2.48 -23.49
CA PHE A 742 -36.01 2.40 -22.88
C PHE A 742 -35.43 3.80 -22.72
N VAL A 743 -35.02 4.17 -21.50
CA VAL A 743 -34.17 5.35 -21.29
C VAL A 743 -32.71 4.90 -21.26
N SER A 744 -32.03 5.03 -22.39
CA SER A 744 -30.59 4.77 -22.49
C SER A 744 -29.81 5.64 -21.52
N ILE A 745 -28.62 5.17 -21.12
CA ILE A 745 -27.68 5.93 -20.28
C ILE A 745 -27.44 7.34 -20.87
N LYS A 746 -27.47 7.46 -22.21
CA LYS A 746 -27.36 8.71 -22.94
C LYS A 746 -28.63 9.58 -22.85
N GLN A 747 -29.83 9.00 -22.97
CA GLN A 747 -31.10 9.71 -22.77
C GLN A 747 -31.28 10.26 -21.34
N ILE A 748 -30.76 9.57 -20.31
CA ILE A 748 -30.73 10.08 -18.92
C ILE A 748 -29.78 11.28 -18.78
N ALA A 749 -28.69 11.31 -19.55
CA ALA A 749 -27.76 12.44 -19.58
C ALA A 749 -28.32 13.65 -20.35
N ASP A 750 -29.16 13.42 -21.35
CA ASP A 750 -29.75 14.45 -22.21
C ASP A 750 -31.02 15.13 -21.61
N TYR A 751 -31.63 14.56 -20.56
CA TYR A 751 -32.75 15.19 -19.84
C TYR A 751 -32.29 16.48 -19.11
N LYS A 752 -32.78 17.63 -19.61
CA LYS A 752 -32.29 18.99 -19.25
C LYS A 752 -32.26 19.25 -17.74
N ILE A 753 -31.12 19.78 -17.30
CA ILE A 753 -30.69 20.06 -15.92
C ILE A 753 -31.48 21.21 -15.23
N ASN A 754 -32.46 21.83 -15.91
CA ASN A 754 -33.16 23.04 -15.43
C ASN A 754 -34.62 22.83 -14.98
N GLU A 755 -35.13 21.60 -14.93
CA GLU A 755 -36.48 21.36 -14.42
C GLU A 755 -36.49 21.04 -12.91
N PRO A 756 -37.54 21.43 -12.17
CA PRO A 756 -37.64 21.19 -10.73
C PRO A 756 -37.37 19.73 -10.39
N LYS A 757 -36.59 19.49 -9.32
CA LYS A 757 -36.14 18.15 -8.86
C LYS A 757 -37.26 17.13 -8.69
N SER A 758 -38.52 17.57 -8.59
CA SER A 758 -39.73 16.75 -8.51
C SER A 758 -40.15 16.11 -9.83
N GLN A 759 -39.82 16.68 -11.00
CA GLN A 759 -40.28 16.19 -12.30
C GLN A 759 -39.43 15.00 -12.81
N ILE A 760 -38.13 15.00 -12.52
CA ILE A 760 -37.15 14.02 -13.00
C ILE A 760 -37.43 12.60 -12.45
N TYR A 761 -38.00 12.49 -11.25
CA TYR A 761 -38.34 11.20 -10.65
C TYR A 761 -39.71 10.66 -11.08
N ILE A 762 -40.59 11.53 -11.59
CA ILE A 762 -41.93 11.17 -12.02
C ILE A 762 -41.90 10.60 -13.44
N ASP A 763 -41.09 11.15 -14.35
CA ASP A 763 -41.02 10.68 -15.74
C ASP A 763 -40.23 9.37 -15.94
N LEU A 764 -39.37 8.99 -14.99
CA LEU A 764 -38.61 7.72 -15.03
C LEU A 764 -39.36 6.53 -14.42
N VAL A 765 -40.49 6.76 -13.74
CA VAL A 765 -41.20 5.76 -12.94
C VAL A 765 -42.66 5.57 -13.37
N THR A 766 -43.19 6.41 -14.26
CA THR A 766 -44.52 6.24 -14.83
C THR A 766 -44.52 5.19 -15.94
N ASP A 767 -44.70 3.94 -15.51
CA ASP A 767 -45.68 2.99 -16.04
C ASP A 767 -45.10 1.60 -16.35
N ILE A 768 -45.07 0.72 -15.33
CA ILE A 768 -45.49 -0.70 -15.42
C ILE A 768 -46.13 -1.10 -14.07
N ASP A 769 -47.40 -0.72 -13.89
CA ASP A 769 -48.48 -1.43 -13.13
C ASP A 769 -48.46 -1.65 -11.59
N LYS A 770 -48.06 -0.63 -10.79
CA LYS A 770 -48.55 -0.23 -9.40
C LYS A 770 -48.36 -1.17 -8.17
N PRO A 771 -48.31 -0.69 -6.87
CA PRO A 771 -48.71 0.61 -6.30
C PRO A 771 -47.64 1.38 -5.44
N TYR A 772 -48.00 2.63 -5.12
CA TYR A 772 -47.35 3.88 -4.60
C TYR A 772 -46.47 3.83 -3.31
N VAL A 773 -45.81 4.87 -2.71
CA VAL A 773 -45.93 6.36 -2.66
C VAL A 773 -44.56 7.03 -2.34
N VAL A 774 -44.30 8.22 -2.90
CA VAL A 774 -43.25 9.19 -2.51
C VAL A 774 -43.89 10.26 -1.61
N TYR A 775 -43.28 10.60 -0.46
CA TYR A 775 -43.67 11.77 0.35
C TYR A 775 -42.48 12.71 0.59
N LEU A 776 -42.70 14.01 0.34
CA LEU A 776 -41.95 15.13 0.93
C LEU A 776 -42.96 16.11 1.56
N ASP A 777 -42.79 16.28 2.87
CA ASP A 777 -43.29 17.24 3.89
C ASP A 777 -44.78 17.60 4.09
N GLY A 778 -45.23 17.42 5.35
CA GLY A 778 -46.35 18.13 5.96
C GLY A 778 -47.28 17.31 6.88
N LEU A 779 -46.90 17.14 8.15
CA LEU A 779 -47.72 16.90 9.37
C LEU A 779 -48.84 15.82 9.41
N HIS A 780 -48.74 15.02 10.48
CA HIS A 780 -49.73 14.17 11.19
C HIS A 780 -49.75 12.66 10.96
N LYS A 781 -49.64 11.99 12.13
CA LYS A 781 -49.63 10.55 12.46
C LYS A 781 -50.69 9.72 11.73
N LEU A 782 -50.34 8.47 11.39
CA LEU A 782 -51.20 7.28 11.57
C LEU A 782 -50.37 5.98 11.49
N GLU A 783 -50.91 4.93 12.10
CA GLU A 783 -50.24 3.80 12.73
C GLU A 783 -50.08 2.53 11.85
N ASN A 784 -49.11 1.69 12.26
CA ASN A 784 -48.96 0.24 12.01
C ASN A 784 -48.25 -0.32 10.73
N LYS A 785 -46.93 -0.56 10.94
CA LYS A 785 -46.07 -1.75 10.66
C LYS A 785 -46.04 -2.42 9.26
N ASN A 786 -44.96 -2.14 8.49
CA ASN A 786 -43.80 -3.05 8.23
C ASN A 786 -42.75 -2.42 7.26
N PHE A 787 -41.64 -1.91 7.83
CA PHE A 787 -40.26 -1.61 7.33
C PHE A 787 -39.95 -0.98 5.94
N VAL A 788 -38.82 -0.28 5.67
CA VAL A 788 -38.00 0.83 6.26
C VAL A 788 -37.18 1.35 5.06
N GLY A 789 -37.17 2.66 4.83
CA GLY A 789 -36.19 3.35 4.00
C GLY A 789 -35.96 4.75 4.56
N ILE A 790 -34.75 5.03 5.08
CA ILE A 790 -34.40 6.29 5.76
C ILE A 790 -33.37 7.04 4.92
N TYR A 791 -33.55 8.35 4.77
CA TYR A 791 -32.45 9.29 4.69
C TYR A 791 -32.62 10.40 5.74
N LYS A 792 -31.48 10.75 6.34
CA LYS A 792 -31.22 11.84 7.30
C LYS A 792 -31.57 11.54 8.77
N VAL A 793 -30.56 11.10 9.51
CA VAL A 793 -30.46 11.35 10.95
C VAL A 793 -29.54 12.56 11.12
N ARG A 794 -30.09 13.71 11.51
CA ARG A 794 -29.34 14.73 12.26
C ARG A 794 -29.37 14.26 13.71
N HIS A 795 -28.21 13.98 14.31
CA HIS A 795 -28.11 13.99 15.77
C HIS A 795 -28.10 15.45 16.20
N GLY A 796 -29.15 15.87 16.88
CA GLY A 796 -29.23 17.10 17.65
C GLY A 796 -29.98 16.74 18.92
N PHE A 797 -29.31 16.93 20.05
CA PHE A 797 -29.79 16.61 21.40
C PHE A 797 -31.12 17.29 21.72
N ILE A 798 -32.00 16.54 22.39
CA ILE A 798 -32.78 17.03 23.53
C ILE A 798 -32.47 16.08 24.68
#